data_AF-A0A9W9T8J1-F1
#
_entry.id   AF-A0A9W9T8J1-F1
#
_cell.length_a   1.000
_cell.length_b   1.000
_cell.length_c   1.000
_cell.angle_alpha   90.00
_cell.angle_beta   90.00
_cell.angle_gamma   90.00
#
_symmetry.space_group_name_H-M   'P 1'
#
loop_
_entity.id
_entity.type
_entity.pdbx_description
1 polymer ?
#
loop_
_entity_poly.entity_id
_entity_poly.type
_entity_poly.pdbx_seq_one_letter_code
_entity_poly.pdbx_strand_id
1 'polypeptide(L)'
;MFKSFCLQHTSLTQESSSKMGVLMNFPGHLIMANERDSLALEDPQKGILRVESYDAERLRFFIHDEHENTMNEWARYHDRRELGVGPTLFGNIAEARTWVAQRAPAKIVDGAWLSHIHKITTPFALRGVTKDAWQILSEELGDGDVTRNHDLVYNQLLKEIGCPLQDPQSHDFIKSSNLKAMDDQRSWKGAVAQLLISLFPNEFLPEILGFNMHYELISLEALMAARELKELGVNPSYFLLHICIDNADSGHTGMALLNVIDYLEFIKATKSPSVLEEHWRRVQAGYTLSQTLAVSPCDGNGFSESGIQASRCVSQIVPTDSLSRQTIEIFKSKSTVSPKYHCQSKVKIGNRTLAEWLDSSLWKHEDEQKHIEAFGGACPELSWGGRMFGAFTNEELDALIAWIDLLGPENSTWLYYRFTFRVAVASRDVVGGLQDPACHHPTLAARNADETINGAFMEELPNCRLDAECPAGKLPLNPPSKSQLPDIVALWFAHIGLLENMINVPARTATSLYSSILLALRAQAGFAIEAHIPAGMAEISRQPGYSLVDIGLELISSGQWIRDANPSCLKDVFILARKQGQSAESIELSDNMLRWANRPDEKFGLLVGLALAFLGLKEAVARSHELLSEEIQAALKVIVEREEKSLFSCMQEIENTDDGCYKDIEKGYCLGRSALEKLLGKTAGDTNTLGMCAA
;
A
#
# COMPACT_ATOMS: atom_id res chain seq x y z
N MET A 1 -4.43 -21.08 0.92
CA MET A 1 -3.77 -19.81 0.57
C MET A 1 -4.31 -18.64 1.38
N PHE A 2 -5.59 -18.28 1.26
CA PHE A 2 -6.17 -17.11 1.98
C PHE A 2 -6.12 -17.17 3.52
N LYS A 3 -6.32 -18.35 4.13
CA LYS A 3 -6.35 -18.48 5.62
C LYS A 3 -5.02 -18.24 6.33
N SER A 4 -3.88 -18.32 5.65
CA SER A 4 -2.56 -18.13 6.29
C SER A 4 -2.02 -16.72 6.10
N PHE A 5 -2.52 -15.98 5.09
CA PHE A 5 -1.98 -14.67 4.71
C PHE A 5 -2.54 -13.54 5.59
N CYS A 6 -3.82 -13.64 6.01
CA CYS A 6 -4.43 -12.66 6.91
C CYS A 6 -4.06 -12.84 8.41
N LEU A 7 -3.39 -13.94 8.79
CA LEU A 7 -3.12 -14.29 10.19
C LEU A 7 -1.63 -14.23 10.58
N GLN A 8 -0.73 -13.86 9.67
CA GLN A 8 0.71 -13.81 9.93
C GLN A 8 1.27 -12.41 9.58
N HIS A 9 0.87 -11.41 10.34
CA HIS A 9 1.59 -10.13 10.41
C HIS A 9 2.66 -10.10 11.51
N THR A 10 2.82 -11.18 12.27
CA THR A 10 3.74 -11.29 13.41
C THR A 10 4.98 -12.13 13.07
N SER A 11 6.14 -11.48 13.04
CA SER A 11 7.50 -12.00 12.81
C SER A 11 7.79 -12.61 11.43
N LEU A 12 8.56 -11.88 10.63
CA LEU A 12 9.11 -12.33 9.34
C LEU A 12 10.60 -12.68 9.53
N THR A 13 10.94 -13.95 9.74
CA THR A 13 12.33 -14.44 9.69
C THR A 13 12.51 -15.39 8.51
N GLN A 14 13.67 -15.34 7.82
CA GLN A 14 14.22 -16.20 6.74
C GLN A 14 13.32 -16.62 5.54
N GLU A 15 12.07 -16.98 5.82
CA GLU A 15 10.92 -17.30 4.99
C GLU A 15 10.38 -16.13 4.13
N SER A 16 10.76 -14.90 4.44
CA SER A 16 10.29 -13.70 3.74
C SER A 16 11.01 -13.42 2.42
N SER A 17 12.23 -13.92 2.22
CA SER A 17 13.03 -13.61 1.04
C SER A 17 12.48 -14.24 -0.25
N SER A 18 12.03 -15.50 -0.21
CA SER A 18 11.42 -16.16 -1.37
C SER A 18 10.02 -15.63 -1.66
N LYS A 19 9.20 -15.39 -0.63
CA LYS A 19 7.86 -14.79 -0.76
C LYS A 19 7.92 -13.37 -1.35
N MET A 20 8.93 -12.58 -0.99
CA MET A 20 9.08 -11.20 -1.45
C MET A 20 9.67 -11.07 -2.85
N GLY A 21 10.57 -11.98 -3.24
CA GLY A 21 11.03 -12.08 -4.63
C GLY A 21 9.89 -12.41 -5.61
N VAL A 22 8.95 -13.27 -5.18
CA VAL A 22 7.70 -13.51 -5.90
C VAL A 22 6.83 -12.25 -5.91
N LEU A 23 6.72 -11.51 -4.80
CA LEU A 23 5.94 -10.25 -4.69
C LEU A 23 6.50 -9.10 -5.55
N MET A 24 7.82 -9.00 -5.73
CA MET A 24 8.43 -7.98 -6.60
C MET A 24 8.34 -8.34 -8.09
N ASN A 25 8.37 -9.64 -8.43
CA ASN A 25 8.02 -10.09 -9.79
C ASN A 25 6.50 -10.12 -10.03
N PHE A 26 5.71 -9.88 -8.97
CA PHE A 26 4.27 -10.08 -8.96
C PHE A 26 3.47 -9.12 -9.83
N PRO A 27 3.85 -7.84 -10.03
CA PRO A 27 3.15 -7.00 -11.00
C PRO A 27 3.21 -7.62 -12.40
N GLY A 28 4.36 -8.16 -12.81
CA GLY A 28 4.48 -8.93 -14.05
C GLY A 28 3.63 -10.21 -14.05
N HIS A 29 3.50 -10.89 -12.90
CA HIS A 29 2.58 -12.03 -12.77
C HIS A 29 1.10 -11.61 -12.77
N LEU A 30 0.74 -10.46 -12.19
CA LEU A 30 -0.63 -10.00 -12.02
C LEU A 30 -1.15 -9.38 -13.33
N ILE A 31 -0.29 -8.62 -14.03
CA ILE A 31 -0.49 -8.14 -15.41
C ILE A 31 -0.59 -9.31 -16.39
N MET A 32 -0.11 -10.51 -16.08
CA MET A 32 -0.11 -11.63 -17.04
C MET A 32 -0.82 -12.91 -16.56
N ALA A 33 -1.39 -12.90 -15.35
CA ALA A 33 -2.21 -14.01 -14.79
C ALA A 33 -3.66 -13.98 -15.29
N ASN A 34 -3.99 -13.02 -16.14
CA ASN A 34 -5.22 -12.96 -16.90
C ASN A 34 -4.89 -13.24 -18.37
N GLU A 35 -5.46 -14.29 -18.95
CA GLU A 35 -5.29 -14.59 -20.39
C GLU A 35 -5.72 -13.40 -21.28
N ARG A 36 -6.62 -12.54 -20.76
CA ARG A 36 -7.05 -11.29 -21.41
C ARG A 36 -5.96 -10.22 -21.49
N ASP A 37 -5.02 -10.17 -20.55
CA ASP A 37 -3.93 -9.18 -20.59
C ASP A 37 -2.89 -9.53 -21.67
N SER A 38 -2.53 -10.82 -21.79
CA SER A 38 -1.70 -11.30 -22.90
C SER A 38 -2.32 -10.96 -24.25
N LEU A 39 -3.63 -11.16 -24.39
CA LEU A 39 -4.38 -10.84 -25.61
C LEU A 39 -4.52 -9.33 -25.85
N ALA A 40 -4.65 -8.51 -24.79
CA ALA A 40 -4.72 -7.05 -24.90
C ALA A 40 -3.37 -6.46 -25.33
N LEU A 41 -2.25 -6.96 -24.76
CA LEU A 41 -0.89 -6.58 -25.17
C LEU A 41 -0.52 -7.07 -26.57
N GLU A 42 -1.24 -8.07 -27.11
CA GLU A 42 -1.09 -8.58 -28.47
C GLU A 42 -1.93 -7.82 -29.53
N ASP A 43 -2.91 -6.99 -29.12
CA ASP A 43 -3.72 -6.14 -30.02
C ASP A 43 -3.47 -4.63 -29.78
N PRO A 44 -2.38 -4.08 -30.35
CA PRO A 44 -1.94 -2.70 -30.09
C PRO A 44 -2.91 -1.62 -30.61
N GLN A 45 -4.00 -2.00 -31.29
CA GLN A 45 -4.98 -1.04 -31.81
C GLN A 45 -6.12 -0.74 -30.82
N LYS A 46 -6.14 -1.37 -29.63
CA LYS A 46 -7.20 -1.20 -28.63
C LYS A 46 -6.69 -0.55 -27.33
N GLY A 47 -7.61 0.14 -26.65
CA GLY A 47 -7.34 0.78 -25.36
C GLY A 47 -6.17 1.76 -25.41
N ILE A 48 -5.45 1.89 -24.30
CA ILE A 48 -4.33 2.83 -24.15
C ILE A 48 -3.15 2.54 -25.10
N LEU A 49 -3.05 1.32 -25.63
CA LEU A 49 -1.96 0.90 -26.50
C LEU A 49 -1.97 1.62 -27.85
N ARG A 50 -3.12 2.15 -28.28
CA ARG A 50 -3.25 2.97 -29.50
C ARG A 50 -2.44 4.27 -29.42
N VAL A 51 -2.09 4.72 -28.21
CA VAL A 51 -1.16 5.82 -27.98
C VAL A 51 0.25 5.24 -27.92
N GLU A 52 0.81 4.95 -29.10
CA GLU A 52 2.07 4.17 -29.22
C GLU A 52 3.28 4.81 -28.53
N SER A 53 3.34 6.15 -28.53
CA SER A 53 4.38 6.96 -27.91
C SER A 53 3.73 8.05 -27.07
N TYR A 54 4.37 8.39 -25.96
CA TYR A 54 3.89 9.43 -25.07
C TYR A 54 3.83 10.79 -25.80
N ASP A 55 2.64 11.37 -25.76
CA ASP A 55 2.36 12.76 -26.12
C ASP A 55 1.16 13.21 -25.26
N ALA A 56 1.32 14.33 -24.56
CA ALA A 56 0.34 14.79 -23.59
C ALA A 56 -1.03 15.05 -24.24
N GLU A 57 -1.06 15.66 -25.43
CA GLU A 57 -2.30 15.96 -26.14
C GLU A 57 -2.99 14.68 -26.62
N ARG A 58 -2.24 13.73 -27.20
CA ARG A 58 -2.80 12.42 -27.59
C ARG A 58 -3.37 11.67 -26.40
N LEU A 59 -2.74 11.75 -25.22
CA LEU A 59 -3.25 11.13 -24.01
C LEU A 59 -4.54 11.82 -23.51
N ARG A 60 -4.61 13.16 -23.57
CA ARG A 60 -5.85 13.90 -23.27
C ARG A 60 -6.98 13.52 -24.23
N PHE A 61 -6.71 13.46 -25.54
CA PHE A 61 -7.68 13.01 -26.54
C PHE A 61 -8.11 11.56 -26.29
N PHE A 62 -7.18 10.69 -25.90
CA PHE A 62 -7.49 9.31 -25.55
C PHE A 62 -8.52 9.22 -24.42
N ILE A 63 -8.28 9.89 -23.29
CA ILE A 63 -9.19 9.86 -22.13
C ILE A 63 -10.53 10.51 -22.46
N HIS A 64 -10.53 11.60 -23.22
CA HIS A 64 -11.76 12.23 -23.68
C HIS A 64 -12.60 11.28 -24.56
N ASP A 65 -11.97 10.55 -25.49
CA ASP A 65 -12.65 9.58 -26.34
C ASP A 65 -13.22 8.40 -25.54
N GLU A 66 -12.51 7.89 -24.53
CA GLU A 66 -13.04 6.85 -23.62
C GLU A 66 -14.29 7.35 -22.85
N HIS A 67 -14.25 8.60 -22.37
CA HIS A 67 -15.40 9.24 -21.73
C HIS A 67 -16.59 9.37 -22.69
N GLU A 68 -16.38 9.93 -23.89
CA GLU A 68 -17.42 10.07 -24.92
C GLU A 68 -18.00 8.72 -25.32
N ASN A 69 -17.17 7.69 -25.46
CA ASN A 69 -17.63 6.32 -25.75
C ASN A 69 -18.58 5.81 -24.67
N THR A 70 -18.21 5.96 -23.40
CA THR A 70 -19.05 5.57 -22.25
C THR A 70 -20.37 6.36 -22.23
N MET A 71 -20.33 7.67 -22.46
CA MET A 71 -21.53 8.51 -22.49
C MET A 71 -22.46 8.16 -23.67
N ASN A 72 -21.90 7.81 -24.83
CA ASN A 72 -22.67 7.32 -25.97
C ASN A 72 -23.32 5.95 -25.69
N GLU A 73 -22.64 5.04 -24.99
CA GLU A 73 -23.23 3.77 -24.55
C GLU A 73 -24.34 3.98 -23.53
N TRP A 74 -24.14 4.90 -22.59
CA TRP A 74 -25.15 5.30 -21.62
C TRP A 74 -26.41 5.87 -22.32
N ALA A 75 -26.25 6.75 -23.31
CA ALA A 75 -27.36 7.27 -24.10
C ALA A 75 -28.13 6.13 -24.81
N ARG A 76 -27.42 5.18 -25.45
CA ARG A 76 -28.05 4.00 -26.07
C ARG A 76 -28.78 3.12 -25.06
N TYR A 77 -28.21 2.93 -23.87
CA TYR A 77 -28.89 2.22 -22.79
C TYR A 77 -30.16 2.97 -22.38
N HIS A 78 -30.09 4.29 -22.21
CA HIS A 78 -31.24 5.13 -21.89
C HIS A 78 -32.37 5.01 -22.92
N ASP A 79 -32.06 5.17 -24.21
CA ASP A 79 -33.03 5.06 -25.32
C ASP A 79 -33.72 3.69 -25.32
N ARG A 80 -32.97 2.61 -25.10
CA ARG A 80 -33.54 1.25 -24.99
C ARG A 80 -34.52 1.14 -23.80
N ARG A 81 -34.20 1.73 -22.65
CA ARG A 81 -35.10 1.74 -21.49
C ARG A 81 -36.37 2.53 -21.78
N GLU A 82 -36.30 3.64 -22.51
CA GLU A 82 -37.49 4.42 -22.93
C GLU A 82 -38.40 3.64 -23.88
N LEU A 83 -37.82 2.78 -24.72
CA LEU A 83 -38.56 1.86 -25.59
C LEU A 83 -39.16 0.65 -24.85
N GLY A 84 -39.08 0.59 -23.52
CA GLY A 84 -39.64 -0.48 -22.70
C GLY A 84 -38.75 -1.71 -22.57
N VAL A 85 -37.50 -1.66 -23.02
CA VAL A 85 -36.52 -2.74 -22.74
C VAL A 85 -36.18 -2.71 -21.25
N GLY A 86 -36.14 -3.89 -20.63
CA GLY A 86 -35.86 -4.06 -19.20
C GLY A 86 -34.45 -3.64 -18.78
N PRO A 87 -34.17 -3.67 -17.46
CA PRO A 87 -32.83 -3.46 -16.92
C PRO A 87 -31.82 -4.49 -17.45
N THR A 88 -30.55 -4.13 -17.43
CA THR A 88 -29.45 -4.99 -17.91
C THR A 88 -28.67 -5.63 -16.77
N LEU A 89 -28.50 -4.97 -15.61
CA LEU A 89 -27.75 -5.54 -14.49
C LEU A 89 -28.65 -6.42 -13.62
N PHE A 90 -29.83 -5.94 -13.24
CA PHE A 90 -30.75 -6.67 -12.39
C PHE A 90 -32.20 -6.16 -12.49
N GLY A 91 -33.14 -7.10 -12.55
CA GLY A 91 -34.57 -6.83 -12.65
C GLY A 91 -35.33 -6.80 -11.32
N ASN A 92 -34.72 -7.29 -10.24
CA ASN A 92 -35.37 -7.36 -8.92
C ASN A 92 -34.36 -7.29 -7.77
N ILE A 93 -34.88 -7.10 -6.54
CA ILE A 93 -34.09 -6.97 -5.31
C ILE A 93 -33.15 -8.18 -5.08
N ALA A 94 -33.56 -9.41 -5.43
CA ALA A 94 -32.75 -10.60 -5.18
C ALA A 94 -31.54 -10.68 -6.14
N GLU A 95 -31.74 -10.31 -7.40
CA GLU A 95 -30.67 -10.16 -8.39
C GLU A 95 -29.73 -9.02 -8.01
N ALA A 96 -30.27 -7.86 -7.62
CA ALA A 96 -29.48 -6.72 -7.15
C ALA A 96 -28.63 -7.08 -5.93
N ARG A 97 -29.20 -7.81 -4.95
CA ARG A 97 -28.46 -8.31 -3.78
C ARG A 97 -27.27 -9.17 -4.20
N THR A 98 -27.49 -10.11 -5.10
CA THR A 98 -26.43 -11.00 -5.60
C THR A 98 -25.35 -10.19 -6.29
N TRP A 99 -25.75 -9.26 -7.16
CA TRP A 99 -24.84 -8.44 -7.94
C TRP A 99 -23.96 -7.52 -7.09
N VAL A 100 -24.53 -6.87 -6.07
CA VAL A 100 -23.81 -6.03 -5.09
C VAL A 100 -22.90 -6.92 -4.21
N ALA A 101 -23.39 -8.05 -3.71
CA ALA A 101 -22.58 -8.93 -2.87
C ALA A 101 -21.34 -9.44 -3.62
N GLN A 102 -21.49 -9.86 -4.88
CA GLN A 102 -20.38 -10.39 -5.68
C GLN A 102 -19.21 -9.41 -5.83
N ARG A 103 -19.49 -8.10 -5.88
CA ARG A 103 -18.50 -7.04 -6.05
C ARG A 103 -17.85 -6.58 -4.77
N ALA A 104 -18.41 -6.96 -3.61
CA ALA A 104 -17.94 -6.48 -2.33
C ALA A 104 -16.43 -6.66 -2.08
N PRO A 105 -15.78 -7.79 -2.46
CA PRO A 105 -14.33 -7.93 -2.26
C PRO A 105 -13.51 -6.79 -2.87
N ALA A 106 -13.89 -6.31 -4.06
CA ALA A 106 -13.18 -5.21 -4.73
C ALA A 106 -13.59 -3.84 -4.18
N LYS A 107 -14.83 -3.69 -3.68
CA LYS A 107 -15.33 -2.40 -3.18
C LYS A 107 -14.94 -2.07 -1.75
N ILE A 108 -14.69 -3.07 -0.92
CA ILE A 108 -14.17 -2.85 0.46
C ILE A 108 -12.67 -2.52 0.48
N VAL A 109 -11.99 -2.61 -0.66
CA VAL A 109 -10.57 -2.24 -0.81
C VAL A 109 -10.39 -1.04 -1.75
N ASP A 110 -11.45 -0.26 -1.98
CA ASP A 110 -11.38 0.95 -2.82
C ASP A 110 -10.32 1.92 -2.31
N GLY A 111 -9.53 2.48 -3.22
CA GLY A 111 -8.33 3.27 -2.94
C GLY A 111 -7.06 2.47 -2.68
N ALA A 112 -7.12 1.13 -2.48
CA ALA A 112 -5.94 0.37 -2.04
C ALA A 112 -4.76 0.39 -3.03
N TRP A 113 -5.02 0.63 -4.32
CA TRP A 113 -3.99 0.78 -5.35
C TRP A 113 -3.12 2.03 -5.15
N LEU A 114 -3.48 2.93 -4.23
CA LEU A 114 -2.69 4.09 -3.83
C LEU A 114 -2.22 4.04 -2.37
N SER A 115 -2.67 3.07 -1.56
CA SER A 115 -2.41 3.00 -0.10
C SER A 115 -0.96 3.24 0.35
N HIS A 116 0.00 2.84 -0.46
CA HIS A 116 1.42 2.95 -0.15
C HIS A 116 2.11 4.15 -0.83
N ILE A 117 1.39 5.05 -1.49
CA ILE A 117 1.99 6.21 -2.18
C ILE A 117 2.38 7.32 -1.19
N HIS A 118 3.29 8.19 -1.63
CA HIS A 118 3.69 9.43 -0.94
C HIS A 118 4.35 9.27 0.45
N LYS A 119 4.80 8.06 0.80
CA LYS A 119 5.54 7.77 2.04
C LYS A 119 6.81 8.60 2.16
N ILE A 120 7.37 8.72 3.36
CA ILE A 120 8.63 9.44 3.59
C ILE A 120 9.82 8.88 2.79
N THR A 121 9.77 7.60 2.42
CA THR A 121 10.76 6.93 1.57
C THR A 121 10.63 7.27 0.09
N THR A 122 9.59 8.00 -0.32
CA THR A 122 9.41 8.48 -1.70
C THR A 122 10.55 9.43 -2.07
N PRO A 123 11.23 9.25 -3.23
CA PRO A 123 12.23 10.19 -3.70
C PRO A 123 11.69 11.62 -3.72
N PHE A 124 12.43 12.57 -3.15
CA PHE A 124 11.92 13.92 -2.89
C PHE A 124 11.52 14.66 -4.18
N ALA A 125 12.20 14.39 -5.29
CA ALA A 125 11.86 14.95 -6.60
C ALA A 125 10.50 14.47 -7.15
N LEU A 126 9.99 13.32 -6.68
CA LEU A 126 8.69 12.76 -7.09
C LEU A 126 7.57 13.08 -6.10
N ARG A 127 7.84 13.85 -5.04
CA ARG A 127 6.84 14.13 -4.01
C ARG A 127 5.68 14.98 -4.51
N GLY A 128 5.88 15.86 -5.50
CA GLY A 128 4.78 16.59 -6.16
C GLY A 128 3.78 15.62 -6.81
N VAL A 129 4.27 14.80 -7.75
CA VAL A 129 3.48 13.77 -8.45
C VAL A 129 2.76 12.82 -7.48
N THR A 130 3.48 12.32 -6.47
CA THR A 130 2.89 11.37 -5.52
C THR A 130 1.91 12.03 -4.55
N LYS A 131 2.04 13.32 -4.26
CA LYS A 131 1.08 14.07 -3.44
C LYS A 131 -0.27 14.14 -4.15
N ASP A 132 -0.27 14.41 -5.45
CA ASP A 132 -1.51 14.50 -6.24
C ASP A 132 -2.24 13.16 -6.29
N ALA A 133 -1.51 12.05 -6.40
CA ALA A 133 -2.09 10.71 -6.32
C ALA A 133 -2.61 10.42 -4.90
N TRP A 134 -1.91 10.89 -3.88
CA TRP A 134 -2.36 10.76 -2.49
C TRP A 134 -3.61 11.60 -2.20
N GLN A 135 -3.86 12.70 -2.91
CA GLN A 135 -5.13 13.45 -2.78
C GLN A 135 -6.32 12.57 -3.19
N ILE A 136 -6.20 11.83 -4.30
CA ILE A 136 -7.22 10.87 -4.74
C ILE A 136 -7.45 9.82 -3.64
N LEU A 137 -6.37 9.18 -3.15
CA LEU A 137 -6.47 8.24 -2.02
C LEU A 137 -7.21 8.87 -0.84
N SER A 138 -6.85 10.08 -0.44
CA SER A 138 -7.47 10.73 0.70
C SER A 138 -8.97 10.93 0.50
N GLU A 139 -9.40 11.32 -0.70
CA GLU A 139 -10.82 11.46 -1.03
C GLU A 139 -11.56 10.11 -0.98
N GLU A 140 -10.96 9.02 -1.49
CA GLU A 140 -11.48 7.65 -1.37
C GLU A 140 -11.69 7.23 0.11
N LEU A 141 -10.75 7.63 0.97
CA LEU A 141 -10.81 7.38 2.40
C LEU A 141 -11.76 8.36 3.15
N GLY A 142 -12.39 9.30 2.44
CA GLY A 142 -13.37 10.24 2.96
C GLY A 142 -12.80 11.57 3.48
N ASP A 143 -11.53 11.88 3.20
CA ASP A 143 -10.83 13.10 3.65
C ASP A 143 -10.93 13.34 5.18
N GLY A 144 -11.00 12.26 5.96
CA GLY A 144 -11.14 12.32 7.42
C GLY A 144 -12.58 12.54 7.91
N ASP A 145 -13.57 12.53 7.00
CA ASP A 145 -14.98 12.40 7.35
C ASP A 145 -15.42 10.95 7.09
N VAL A 146 -15.59 10.20 8.19
CA VAL A 146 -16.04 8.80 8.18
C VAL A 146 -17.29 8.59 7.33
N THR A 147 -18.22 9.55 7.31
CA THR A 147 -19.49 9.42 6.57
C THR A 147 -19.32 9.44 5.05
N ARG A 148 -18.15 9.87 4.58
CA ARG A 148 -17.77 9.93 3.16
C ARG A 148 -16.85 8.81 2.75
N ASN A 149 -16.37 7.99 3.68
CA ASN A 149 -15.47 6.89 3.37
C ASN A 149 -16.16 5.87 2.46
N HIS A 150 -15.51 5.51 1.35
CA HIS A 150 -16.13 4.71 0.30
C HIS A 150 -16.51 3.30 0.78
N ASP A 151 -15.66 2.66 1.61
CA ASP A 151 -15.97 1.38 2.22
C ASP A 151 -17.21 1.47 3.12
N LEU A 152 -17.33 2.52 3.94
CA LEU A 152 -18.51 2.72 4.78
C LEU A 152 -19.77 2.88 3.94
N VAL A 153 -19.73 3.71 2.90
CA VAL A 153 -20.88 3.96 2.01
C VAL A 153 -21.30 2.65 1.31
N TYR A 154 -20.36 1.82 0.88
CA TYR A 154 -20.65 0.52 0.30
C TYR A 154 -21.23 -0.47 1.31
N ASN A 155 -20.68 -0.52 2.53
CA ASN A 155 -21.20 -1.36 3.61
C ASN A 155 -22.64 -0.97 4.03
N GLN A 156 -22.99 0.31 3.95
CA GLN A 156 -24.37 0.77 4.15
C GLN A 156 -25.32 0.22 3.07
N LEU A 157 -24.91 0.24 1.80
CA LEU A 157 -25.66 -0.38 0.69
C LEU A 157 -25.85 -1.89 0.90
N LEU A 158 -24.79 -2.60 1.27
CA LEU A 158 -24.83 -4.03 1.58
C LEU A 158 -25.83 -4.35 2.70
N LYS A 159 -25.84 -3.52 3.76
CA LYS A 159 -26.80 -3.66 4.86
C LYS A 159 -28.24 -3.41 4.42
N GLU A 160 -28.48 -2.36 3.64
CA GLU A 160 -29.81 -2.00 3.12
C GLU A 160 -30.40 -3.09 2.23
N ILE A 161 -29.59 -3.68 1.34
CA ILE A 161 -30.04 -4.73 0.43
C ILE A 161 -30.16 -6.12 1.09
N GLY A 162 -29.82 -6.22 2.38
CA GLY A 162 -29.96 -7.44 3.19
C GLY A 162 -28.79 -8.41 3.07
N CYS A 163 -27.60 -7.93 2.75
CA CYS A 163 -26.35 -8.70 2.71
C CYS A 163 -25.25 -8.06 3.58
N PRO A 164 -25.48 -7.85 4.90
CA PRO A 164 -24.46 -7.25 5.74
C PRO A 164 -23.20 -8.11 5.78
N LEU A 165 -22.04 -7.48 5.62
CA LEU A 165 -20.76 -8.13 5.84
C LEU A 165 -20.33 -7.98 7.30
N GLN A 166 -19.58 -8.96 7.78
CA GLN A 166 -18.83 -8.79 9.01
C GLN A 166 -17.68 -7.83 8.74
N ASP A 167 -17.12 -7.27 9.81
CA ASP A 167 -15.88 -6.48 9.72
C ASP A 167 -14.81 -7.26 8.91
N PRO A 168 -14.28 -6.70 7.80
CA PRO A 168 -13.22 -7.33 7.01
C PRO A 168 -11.97 -7.73 7.80
N GLN A 169 -11.74 -7.11 8.96
CA GLN A 169 -10.64 -7.42 9.87
C GLN A 169 -10.96 -8.58 10.82
N SER A 170 -12.23 -8.93 10.97
CA SER A 170 -12.65 -10.03 11.85
C SER A 170 -12.37 -11.38 11.20
N HIS A 171 -11.92 -12.34 12.02
CA HIS A 171 -11.84 -13.75 11.63
C HIS A 171 -13.21 -14.31 11.17
N ASP A 172 -14.32 -13.66 11.53
CA ASP A 172 -15.66 -14.07 11.11
C ASP A 172 -16.04 -13.61 9.70
N PHE A 173 -15.29 -12.67 9.09
CA PHE A 173 -15.47 -12.27 7.70
C PHE A 173 -15.47 -13.47 6.74
N ILE A 174 -14.44 -14.30 6.85
CA ILE A 174 -14.27 -15.50 6.01
C ILE A 174 -15.21 -16.66 6.40
N LYS A 175 -15.91 -16.56 7.53
CA LYS A 175 -16.91 -17.56 7.98
C LYS A 175 -18.34 -17.15 7.64
N SER A 176 -18.54 -15.91 7.18
CA SER A 176 -19.87 -15.38 6.91
C SER A 176 -20.63 -16.28 5.92
N SER A 177 -21.89 -16.57 6.21
CA SER A 177 -22.78 -17.27 5.28
C SER A 177 -22.97 -16.48 3.98
N ASN A 178 -22.77 -15.16 4.03
CA ASN A 178 -22.78 -14.26 2.88
C ASN A 178 -21.52 -14.39 2.01
N LEU A 179 -20.46 -15.10 2.45
CA LEU A 179 -19.29 -15.36 1.61
C LEU A 179 -19.65 -16.17 0.35
N LYS A 180 -20.67 -17.03 0.44
CA LYS A 180 -21.22 -17.76 -0.73
C LYS A 180 -21.83 -16.83 -1.78
N ALA A 181 -22.26 -15.63 -1.37
CA ALA A 181 -22.73 -14.60 -2.29
C ALA A 181 -21.58 -13.84 -2.96
N MET A 182 -20.33 -14.05 -2.50
CA MET A 182 -19.10 -13.46 -3.03
C MET A 182 -18.22 -14.51 -3.74
N ASP A 183 -18.80 -15.39 -4.55
CA ASP A 183 -18.06 -16.49 -5.22
C ASP A 183 -17.52 -16.12 -6.62
N ASP A 184 -17.55 -14.84 -6.99
CA ASP A 184 -16.99 -14.40 -8.27
C ASP A 184 -15.46 -14.27 -8.18
N GLN A 185 -14.75 -15.22 -8.81
CA GLN A 185 -13.29 -15.23 -8.85
C GLN A 185 -12.70 -13.93 -9.42
N ARG A 186 -13.39 -13.26 -10.37
CA ARG A 186 -12.91 -12.01 -10.97
C ARG A 186 -12.86 -10.89 -9.94
N SER A 187 -13.93 -10.71 -9.16
CA SER A 187 -13.98 -9.72 -8.08
C SER A 187 -12.87 -9.93 -7.03
N TRP A 188 -12.56 -11.18 -6.67
CA TRP A 188 -11.42 -11.46 -5.78
C TRP A 188 -10.06 -11.18 -6.41
N LYS A 189 -9.86 -11.51 -7.69
CA LYS A 189 -8.63 -11.15 -8.41
C LYS A 189 -8.45 -9.63 -8.45
N GLY A 190 -9.51 -8.88 -8.73
CA GLY A 190 -9.51 -7.42 -8.71
C GLY A 190 -9.15 -6.86 -7.33
N ALA A 191 -9.77 -7.37 -6.27
CA ALA A 191 -9.46 -6.95 -4.90
C ALA A 191 -7.98 -7.19 -4.52
N VAL A 192 -7.46 -8.37 -4.86
CA VAL A 192 -6.06 -8.74 -4.62
C VAL A 192 -5.12 -7.87 -5.46
N ALA A 193 -5.46 -7.57 -6.70
CA ALA A 193 -4.69 -6.68 -7.55
C ALA A 193 -4.55 -5.27 -6.94
N GLN A 194 -5.66 -4.68 -6.49
CA GLN A 194 -5.66 -3.35 -5.85
C GLN A 194 -4.78 -3.31 -4.61
N LEU A 195 -4.86 -4.34 -3.75
CA LEU A 195 -4.04 -4.43 -2.54
C LEU A 195 -2.54 -4.59 -2.82
N LEU A 196 -2.16 -5.17 -3.96
CA LEU A 196 -0.79 -5.56 -4.24
C LEU A 196 -0.02 -4.56 -5.12
N ILE A 197 -0.69 -3.88 -6.05
CA ILE A 197 -0.04 -3.00 -7.03
C ILE A 197 0.74 -1.86 -6.35
N SER A 198 0.24 -1.37 -5.21
CA SER A 198 0.87 -0.26 -4.48
C SER A 198 2.02 -0.69 -3.59
N LEU A 199 2.22 -1.98 -3.29
CA LEU A 199 3.15 -2.43 -2.25
C LEU A 199 4.57 -1.88 -2.41
N PHE A 200 5.09 -1.77 -3.64
CA PHE A 200 6.44 -1.23 -3.88
C PHE A 200 6.37 0.04 -4.73
N PRO A 201 5.92 1.17 -4.14
CA PRO A 201 5.59 2.38 -4.88
C PRO A 201 6.82 3.03 -5.52
N ASN A 202 7.99 2.94 -4.86
CA ASN A 202 9.25 3.46 -5.40
C ASN A 202 9.71 2.71 -6.66
N GLU A 203 9.31 1.45 -6.78
CA GLU A 203 9.65 0.61 -7.91
C GLU A 203 8.58 0.70 -9.00
N PHE A 204 7.29 0.58 -8.66
CA PHE A 204 6.17 0.46 -9.60
C PHE A 204 5.33 1.73 -9.75
N LEU A 205 5.90 2.91 -9.49
CA LEU A 205 5.16 4.19 -9.63
C LEU A 205 4.47 4.34 -11.00
N PRO A 206 5.12 4.12 -12.16
CA PRO A 206 4.44 4.24 -13.45
C PRO A 206 3.21 3.33 -13.57
N GLU A 207 3.31 2.08 -13.14
CA GLU A 207 2.22 1.10 -13.19
C GLU A 207 1.08 1.51 -12.26
N ILE A 208 1.39 2.01 -11.06
CA ILE A 208 0.40 2.54 -10.12
C ILE A 208 -0.36 3.72 -10.72
N LEU A 209 0.35 4.68 -11.33
CA LEU A 209 -0.27 5.84 -11.98
C LEU A 209 -1.14 5.44 -13.18
N GLY A 210 -0.69 4.47 -13.98
CA GLY A 210 -1.47 3.91 -15.07
C GLY A 210 -2.73 3.18 -14.59
N PHE A 211 -2.61 2.37 -13.54
CA PHE A 211 -3.73 1.66 -12.92
C PHE A 211 -4.78 2.66 -12.41
N ASN A 212 -4.33 3.68 -11.70
CA ASN A 212 -5.16 4.78 -11.19
C ASN A 212 -5.89 5.48 -12.34
N MET A 213 -5.17 5.87 -13.39
CA MET A 213 -5.76 6.58 -14.54
C MET A 213 -6.91 5.81 -15.22
N HIS A 214 -6.85 4.48 -15.29
CA HIS A 214 -7.98 3.69 -15.79
C HIS A 214 -9.08 3.53 -14.73
N TYR A 215 -8.70 3.24 -13.48
CA TYR A 215 -9.67 2.91 -12.43
C TYR A 215 -10.60 4.09 -12.14
N GLU A 216 -10.07 5.32 -12.20
CA GLU A 216 -10.82 6.56 -12.01
C GLU A 216 -11.74 6.93 -13.17
N LEU A 217 -11.81 6.15 -14.25
CA LEU A 217 -12.76 6.42 -15.33
C LEU A 217 -14.17 6.05 -14.90
N ILE A 218 -15.12 6.95 -15.17
CA ILE A 218 -16.53 6.64 -15.02
C ILE A 218 -16.90 5.42 -15.87
N SER A 219 -17.52 4.42 -15.24
CA SER A 219 -17.94 3.20 -15.92
C SER A 219 -19.43 3.22 -16.27
N LEU A 220 -19.78 2.64 -17.42
CA LEU A 220 -21.18 2.39 -17.81
C LEU A 220 -21.90 1.55 -16.74
N GLU A 221 -21.20 0.62 -16.11
CA GLU A 221 -21.72 -0.20 -15.03
C GLU A 221 -22.20 0.65 -13.84
N ALA A 222 -21.42 1.63 -13.40
CA ALA A 222 -21.80 2.52 -12.30
C ALA A 222 -23.07 3.34 -12.64
N LEU A 223 -23.14 3.88 -13.86
CA LEU A 223 -24.31 4.62 -14.36
C LEU A 223 -25.58 3.76 -14.34
N MET A 224 -25.47 2.53 -14.83
CA MET A 224 -26.58 1.57 -14.87
C MET A 224 -26.97 1.10 -13.47
N ALA A 225 -26.01 0.78 -12.60
CA ALA A 225 -26.26 0.35 -11.23
C ALA A 225 -26.99 1.45 -10.43
N ALA A 226 -26.57 2.71 -10.58
CA ALA A 226 -27.21 3.83 -9.91
C ALA A 226 -28.68 3.98 -10.32
N ARG A 227 -29.00 3.85 -11.62
CA ARG A 227 -30.37 3.91 -12.12
C ARG A 227 -31.19 2.72 -11.65
N GLU A 228 -30.71 1.50 -11.86
CA GLU A 228 -31.47 0.28 -11.61
C GLU A 228 -31.72 0.05 -10.11
N LEU A 229 -30.77 0.39 -9.22
CA LEU A 229 -30.98 0.33 -7.76
C LEU A 229 -32.09 1.30 -7.34
N LYS A 230 -32.06 2.53 -7.88
CA LYS A 230 -33.07 3.55 -7.61
C LYS A 230 -34.46 3.12 -8.04
N GLU A 231 -34.59 2.47 -9.20
CA GLU A 231 -35.86 1.92 -9.71
C GLU A 231 -36.42 0.81 -8.81
N LEU A 232 -35.55 0.07 -8.11
CA LEU A 232 -35.92 -0.92 -7.10
C LEU A 232 -36.15 -0.34 -5.70
N GLY A 233 -35.99 0.98 -5.52
CA GLY A 233 -36.13 1.64 -4.23
C GLY A 233 -34.97 1.40 -3.25
N VAL A 234 -33.79 1.00 -3.76
CA VAL A 234 -32.55 0.86 -3.00
C VAL A 234 -31.69 2.11 -3.19
N ASN A 235 -31.06 2.60 -2.12
CA ASN A 235 -30.20 3.77 -2.18
C ASN A 235 -28.93 3.54 -3.04
N PRO A 236 -28.74 4.25 -4.16
CA PRO A 236 -27.56 4.09 -5.02
C PRO A 236 -26.36 4.97 -4.61
N SER A 237 -26.32 5.52 -3.39
CA SER A 237 -25.33 6.52 -2.94
C SER A 237 -23.88 6.21 -3.33
N TYR A 238 -23.41 4.96 -3.17
CA TYR A 238 -22.05 4.57 -3.54
C TYR A 238 -21.75 4.82 -5.03
N PHE A 239 -22.65 4.40 -5.93
CA PHE A 239 -22.46 4.59 -7.38
C PHE A 239 -22.64 6.05 -7.79
N LEU A 240 -23.60 6.77 -7.17
CA LEU A 240 -23.79 8.19 -7.43
C LEU A 240 -22.60 9.05 -7.01
N LEU A 241 -21.93 8.67 -5.92
CA LEU A 241 -20.71 9.31 -5.46
C LEU A 241 -19.65 9.29 -6.58
N HIS A 242 -19.25 8.10 -7.03
CA HIS A 242 -18.28 7.90 -8.12
C HIS A 242 -18.69 8.61 -9.42
N ILE A 243 -19.96 8.56 -9.81
CA ILE A 243 -20.45 9.31 -10.99
C ILE A 243 -20.15 10.81 -10.91
N CYS A 244 -20.15 11.38 -9.70
CA CYS A 244 -19.92 12.80 -9.47
C CYS A 244 -18.43 13.14 -9.32
N ILE A 245 -17.69 12.37 -8.51
CA ILE A 245 -16.29 12.66 -8.16
C ILE A 245 -15.32 12.19 -9.25
N ASP A 246 -15.68 11.19 -10.05
CA ASP A 246 -14.83 10.62 -11.12
C ASP A 246 -15.04 11.32 -12.47
N ASN A 247 -15.34 12.62 -12.46
CA ASN A 247 -15.54 13.37 -13.71
C ASN A 247 -14.20 13.76 -14.36
N ALA A 248 -14.20 13.86 -15.68
CA ALA A 248 -13.01 14.13 -16.50
C ALA A 248 -12.49 15.58 -16.47
N ASP A 249 -13.21 16.50 -15.82
CA ASP A 249 -12.82 17.90 -15.72
C ASP A 249 -12.09 18.18 -14.40
N SER A 250 -12.86 18.31 -13.30
CA SER A 250 -12.32 18.64 -11.98
C SER A 250 -12.22 17.45 -11.02
N GLY A 251 -12.70 16.28 -11.45
CA GLY A 251 -12.76 15.05 -10.66
C GLY A 251 -11.52 14.17 -10.80
N HIS A 252 -11.61 12.95 -10.24
CA HIS A 252 -10.49 12.02 -10.14
C HIS A 252 -9.95 11.58 -11.50
N THR A 253 -10.79 11.40 -12.53
CA THR A 253 -10.31 11.16 -13.91
C THR A 253 -9.37 12.28 -14.37
N GLY A 254 -9.77 13.55 -14.18
CA GLY A 254 -8.96 14.71 -14.58
C GLY A 254 -7.64 14.79 -13.79
N MET A 255 -7.72 14.55 -12.49
CA MET A 255 -6.56 14.50 -11.58
C MET A 255 -5.58 13.40 -11.97
N ALA A 256 -6.07 12.17 -12.21
CA ALA A 256 -5.24 11.02 -12.56
C ALA A 256 -4.54 11.20 -13.90
N LEU A 257 -5.24 11.76 -14.90
CA LEU A 257 -4.67 12.12 -16.20
C LEU A 257 -3.56 13.16 -16.04
N LEU A 258 -3.81 14.24 -15.30
CA LEU A 258 -2.79 15.28 -15.10
C LEU A 258 -1.57 14.71 -14.36
N ASN A 259 -1.79 13.88 -13.34
CA ASN A 259 -0.73 13.22 -12.59
C ASN A 259 0.21 12.40 -13.50
N VAL A 260 -0.35 11.58 -14.40
CA VAL A 260 0.43 10.82 -15.39
C VAL A 260 1.22 11.75 -16.32
N ILE A 261 0.60 12.85 -16.77
CA ILE A 261 1.27 13.84 -17.63
C ILE A 261 2.44 14.50 -16.89
N ASP A 262 2.23 14.98 -15.67
CA ASP A 262 3.25 15.66 -14.88
C ASP A 262 4.41 14.71 -14.55
N TYR A 263 4.11 13.45 -14.26
CA TYR A 263 5.11 12.40 -14.11
C TYR A 263 5.96 12.22 -15.38
N LEU A 264 5.33 12.06 -16.54
CA LEU A 264 6.04 11.79 -17.79
C LEU A 264 6.78 13.02 -18.31
N GLU A 265 6.27 14.23 -18.10
CA GLU A 265 7.01 15.47 -18.38
C GLU A 265 8.22 15.62 -17.44
N PHE A 266 8.11 15.26 -16.16
CA PHE A 266 9.26 15.20 -15.25
C PHE A 266 10.33 14.21 -15.75
N ILE A 267 9.93 13.00 -16.17
CA ILE A 267 10.87 12.01 -16.74
C ILE A 267 11.50 12.54 -18.03
N LYS A 268 10.71 13.11 -18.94
CA LYS A 268 11.17 13.71 -20.19
C LYS A 268 12.16 14.86 -19.97
N ALA A 269 11.98 15.65 -18.92
CA ALA A 269 12.87 16.75 -18.57
C ALA A 269 14.18 16.29 -17.91
N THR A 270 14.19 15.14 -17.23
CA THR A 270 15.30 14.71 -16.37
C THR A 270 16.06 13.46 -16.85
N LYS A 271 15.51 12.70 -17.81
CA LYS A 271 16.04 11.41 -18.28
C LYS A 271 16.14 11.36 -19.81
N SER A 272 16.72 10.29 -20.34
CA SER A 272 16.85 10.07 -21.78
C SER A 272 15.50 9.70 -22.43
N PRO A 273 15.33 9.90 -23.75
CA PRO A 273 14.13 9.48 -24.47
C PRO A 273 13.79 7.98 -24.33
N SER A 274 14.80 7.11 -24.21
CA SER A 274 14.58 5.67 -24.00
C SER A 274 13.96 5.36 -22.64
N VAL A 275 14.32 6.12 -21.60
CA VAL A 275 13.73 5.97 -20.26
C VAL A 275 12.29 6.49 -20.25
N LEU A 276 12.01 7.57 -20.98
CA LEU A 276 10.63 8.04 -21.17
C LEU A 276 9.75 6.96 -21.83
N GLU A 277 10.26 6.30 -22.87
CA GLU A 277 9.54 5.21 -23.54
C GLU A 277 9.30 4.02 -22.60
N GLU A 278 10.32 3.61 -21.83
CA GLU A 278 10.20 2.60 -20.79
C GLU A 278 9.09 2.93 -19.78
N HIS A 279 9.11 4.14 -19.24
CA HIS A 279 8.11 4.60 -18.26
C HIS A 279 6.71 4.70 -18.88
N TRP A 280 6.59 5.13 -20.13
CA TRP A 280 5.32 5.15 -20.85
C TRP A 280 4.73 3.75 -21.00
N ARG A 281 5.53 2.75 -21.40
CA ARG A 281 5.09 1.34 -21.47
C ARG A 281 4.60 0.83 -20.13
N ARG A 282 5.24 1.23 -19.04
CA ARG A 282 4.85 0.83 -17.69
C ARG A 282 3.52 1.48 -17.25
N VAL A 283 3.27 2.74 -17.62
CA VAL A 283 1.94 3.37 -17.47
C VAL A 283 0.88 2.59 -18.25
N GLN A 284 1.16 2.24 -19.51
CA GLN A 284 0.23 1.44 -20.33
C GLN A 284 -0.04 0.06 -19.72
N ALA A 285 0.97 -0.59 -19.14
CA ALA A 285 0.82 -1.88 -18.48
C ALA A 285 -0.10 -1.78 -17.24
N GLY A 286 0.08 -0.76 -16.41
CA GLY A 286 -0.81 -0.50 -15.27
C GLY A 286 -2.25 -0.20 -15.67
N TYR A 287 -2.44 0.62 -16.71
CA TYR A 287 -3.78 0.93 -17.25
C TYR A 287 -4.47 -0.34 -17.77
N THR A 288 -3.75 -1.16 -18.55
CA THR A 288 -4.28 -2.40 -19.12
C THR A 288 -4.67 -3.39 -18.04
N LEU A 289 -3.84 -3.54 -17.00
CA LEU A 289 -4.16 -4.37 -15.84
C LEU A 289 -5.48 -3.96 -15.19
N SER A 290 -5.69 -2.66 -14.94
CA SER A 290 -6.95 -2.17 -14.37
C SER A 290 -8.13 -2.47 -15.31
N GLN A 291 -7.94 -2.29 -16.62
CA GLN A 291 -8.96 -2.56 -17.64
C GLN A 291 -9.39 -4.03 -17.71
N THR A 292 -8.47 -4.99 -17.61
CA THR A 292 -8.83 -6.41 -17.70
C THR A 292 -9.43 -6.97 -16.41
N LEU A 293 -9.21 -6.29 -15.28
CA LEU A 293 -9.82 -6.59 -14.00
C LEU A 293 -11.23 -6.02 -13.86
N ALA A 294 -11.57 -4.96 -14.62
CA ALA A 294 -12.91 -4.40 -14.64
C ALA A 294 -13.93 -5.42 -15.15
N VAL A 295 -15.00 -5.64 -14.37
CA VAL A 295 -16.10 -6.53 -14.74
C VAL A 295 -16.96 -5.81 -15.78
N SER A 296 -16.93 -6.24 -17.05
CA SER A 296 -17.85 -5.69 -18.07
C SER A 296 -19.24 -6.31 -17.95
N PRO A 297 -20.34 -5.52 -17.98
CA PRO A 297 -21.72 -6.03 -17.98
C PRO A 297 -22.06 -6.90 -19.21
N CYS A 298 -21.34 -6.71 -20.32
CA CYS A 298 -21.68 -7.30 -21.62
C CYS A 298 -21.19 -8.76 -21.78
N ASP A 299 -20.40 -9.27 -20.85
CA ASP A 299 -19.97 -10.67 -20.82
C ASP A 299 -21.05 -11.63 -20.29
N GLY A 300 -22.29 -11.14 -20.13
CA GLY A 300 -23.47 -11.85 -19.66
C GLY A 300 -24.11 -12.84 -20.64
N ASN A 301 -23.60 -12.95 -21.87
CA ASN A 301 -23.75 -14.19 -22.62
C ASN A 301 -22.50 -15.02 -22.34
N GLY A 302 -22.70 -16.24 -21.81
CA GLY A 302 -21.71 -17.27 -21.95
C GLY A 302 -21.30 -17.33 -23.42
N PHE A 303 -20.15 -16.74 -23.75
CA PHE A 303 -19.28 -17.36 -24.70
C PHE A 303 -19.06 -18.74 -24.09
N SER A 304 -19.87 -19.68 -24.58
CA SER A 304 -19.52 -21.08 -24.60
C SER A 304 -18.02 -21.14 -24.76
N GLU A 305 -17.36 -21.96 -23.96
CA GLU A 305 -16.07 -22.56 -24.27
C GLU A 305 -16.16 -23.18 -25.67
N SER A 306 -16.17 -22.35 -26.71
CA SER A 306 -16.17 -22.77 -28.09
C SER A 306 -14.71 -23.01 -28.41
N GLY A 307 -14.23 -24.14 -27.92
CA GLY A 307 -13.33 -25.01 -28.66
C GLY A 307 -12.02 -24.41 -29.16
N ILE A 308 -11.48 -23.36 -28.54
CA ILE A 308 -10.07 -23.02 -28.74
C ILE A 308 -9.32 -23.80 -27.68
N GLN A 309 -9.07 -25.08 -27.98
CA GLN A 309 -7.90 -25.77 -27.44
C GLN A 309 -6.70 -24.93 -27.83
N ALA A 310 -6.31 -24.00 -26.96
CA ALA A 310 -4.95 -23.50 -26.95
C ALA A 310 -4.09 -24.75 -26.81
N SER A 311 -3.49 -25.15 -27.93
CA SER A 311 -2.38 -26.08 -27.96
C SER A 311 -1.47 -25.66 -26.82
N ARG A 312 -1.42 -26.47 -25.76
CA ARG A 312 -0.34 -26.46 -24.78
C ARG A 312 0.93 -26.83 -25.57
N CYS A 313 1.43 -25.87 -26.33
CA CYS A 313 2.77 -25.90 -26.84
C CYS A 313 3.63 -25.53 -25.63
N VAL A 314 3.78 -26.50 -24.72
CA VAL A 314 4.91 -26.57 -23.82
C VAL A 314 6.10 -26.72 -24.75
N SER A 315 6.68 -25.59 -25.16
CA SER A 315 7.99 -25.60 -25.78
C SER A 315 8.92 -26.26 -24.77
N GLN A 316 9.34 -27.48 -25.09
CA GLN A 316 10.36 -28.22 -24.37
C GLN A 316 11.60 -27.34 -24.26
N ILE A 317 11.80 -26.72 -23.10
CA ILE A 317 13.10 -26.20 -22.69
C ILE A 317 13.54 -27.12 -21.56
N VAL A 318 14.25 -28.18 -21.94
CA VAL A 318 15.13 -28.89 -21.03
C VAL A 318 16.35 -28.00 -20.82
N PRO A 319 16.67 -27.67 -19.56
CA PRO A 319 18.05 -27.82 -19.13
C PRO A 319 18.09 -28.95 -18.11
N THR A 320 18.90 -29.97 -18.41
CA THR A 320 19.32 -31.00 -17.46
C THR A 320 20.34 -30.37 -16.51
N ASP A 321 19.91 -29.38 -15.73
CA ASP A 321 20.83 -28.65 -14.85
C ASP A 321 21.11 -29.45 -13.56
N SER A 322 22.20 -29.08 -12.88
CA SER A 322 22.62 -29.72 -11.63
C SER A 322 21.60 -29.50 -10.50
N LEU A 323 20.88 -28.38 -10.50
CA LEU A 323 19.93 -27.99 -9.45
C LEU A 323 18.63 -28.79 -9.52
N SER A 324 18.11 -29.07 -10.71
CA SER A 324 16.95 -29.94 -10.93
C SER A 324 17.28 -31.37 -10.49
N ARG A 325 18.47 -31.89 -10.84
CA ARG A 325 18.91 -33.20 -10.34
C ARG A 325 19.03 -33.22 -8.82
N GLN A 326 19.64 -32.18 -8.23
CA GLN A 326 19.78 -32.06 -6.79
C GLN A 326 18.40 -32.01 -6.10
N THR A 327 17.44 -31.28 -6.66
CA THR A 327 16.07 -31.21 -6.13
C THR A 327 15.34 -32.55 -6.24
N ILE A 328 15.46 -33.23 -7.39
CA ILE A 328 14.95 -34.61 -7.57
C ILE A 328 15.56 -35.55 -6.52
N GLU A 329 16.88 -35.47 -6.29
CA GLU A 329 17.58 -36.31 -5.32
C GLU A 329 17.13 -36.05 -3.88
N ILE A 330 16.88 -34.79 -3.51
CA ILE A 330 16.30 -34.44 -2.21
C ILE A 330 14.93 -35.13 -2.05
N PHE A 331 14.01 -34.96 -2.99
CA PHE A 331 12.69 -35.59 -2.90
C PHE A 331 12.76 -37.13 -2.92
N LYS A 332 13.63 -37.71 -3.75
CA LYS A 332 13.91 -39.15 -3.75
C LYS A 332 14.36 -39.62 -2.38
N SER A 333 15.35 -38.96 -1.80
CA SER A 333 15.88 -39.28 -0.48
C SER A 333 14.77 -39.24 0.59
N LYS A 334 13.98 -38.16 0.63
CA LYS A 334 12.87 -38.02 1.60
C LYS A 334 11.73 -39.02 1.36
N SER A 335 11.46 -39.40 0.11
CA SER A 335 10.45 -40.40 -0.27
C SER A 335 10.80 -41.82 0.19
N THR A 336 12.07 -42.10 0.52
CA THR A 336 12.46 -43.42 1.05
C THR A 336 12.09 -43.62 2.52
N VAL A 337 11.98 -42.52 3.29
CA VAL A 337 11.82 -42.57 4.76
C VAL A 337 10.44 -42.14 5.27
N SER A 338 9.65 -41.45 4.45
CA SER A 338 8.40 -40.81 4.87
C SER A 338 7.04 -41.36 4.34
N PRO A 339 6.94 -42.35 3.42
CA PRO A 339 5.69 -42.62 2.70
C PRO A 339 4.55 -43.13 3.58
N LYS A 340 4.87 -43.76 4.72
CA LYS A 340 3.88 -44.29 5.67
C LYS A 340 3.54 -43.35 6.82
N TYR A 341 4.32 -42.28 7.04
CA TYR A 341 4.09 -41.34 8.14
C TYR A 341 2.95 -40.36 7.82
N HIS A 342 2.70 -40.09 6.54
CA HIS A 342 1.73 -39.09 6.09
C HIS A 342 0.49 -39.69 5.40
N CYS A 343 0.28 -41.01 5.47
CA CYS A 343 -0.83 -41.70 4.79
C CYS A 343 -2.24 -41.29 5.26
N GLN A 344 -2.34 -40.68 6.44
CA GLN A 344 -3.60 -40.11 6.96
C GLN A 344 -3.69 -38.58 6.76
N SER A 345 -2.63 -37.95 6.25
CA SER A 345 -2.59 -36.52 5.98
C SER A 345 -3.41 -36.20 4.74
N LYS A 346 -4.44 -35.36 4.91
CA LYS A 346 -5.23 -34.81 3.79
C LYS A 346 -4.63 -33.53 3.20
N VAL A 347 -3.42 -33.16 3.65
CA VAL A 347 -2.73 -31.93 3.22
C VAL A 347 -2.31 -32.09 1.76
N LYS A 348 -2.62 -31.09 0.95
CA LYS A 348 -2.24 -31.02 -0.46
C LYS A 348 -1.24 -29.90 -0.71
N ILE A 349 -0.28 -30.18 -1.60
CA ILE A 349 0.67 -29.25 -2.17
C ILE A 349 0.47 -29.28 -3.68
N GLY A 350 0.07 -28.15 -4.26
CA GLY A 350 -0.46 -28.11 -5.62
C GLY A 350 -1.72 -28.98 -5.73
N ASN A 351 -1.75 -29.86 -6.72
CA ASN A 351 -2.86 -30.80 -6.96
C ASN A 351 -2.72 -32.15 -6.23
N ARG A 352 -1.60 -32.40 -5.52
CA ARG A 352 -1.27 -33.69 -4.91
C ARG A 352 -1.23 -33.66 -3.40
N THR A 353 -1.55 -34.76 -2.74
CA THR A 353 -1.39 -34.91 -1.29
C THR A 353 0.08 -35.04 -0.90
N LEU A 354 0.41 -34.72 0.36
CA LEU A 354 1.75 -34.90 0.88
C LEU A 354 2.22 -36.37 0.80
N ALA A 355 1.30 -37.32 1.00
CA ALA A 355 1.57 -38.74 0.83
C ALA A 355 1.90 -39.11 -0.62
N GLU A 356 1.24 -38.47 -1.60
CA GLU A 356 1.52 -38.67 -3.02
C GLU A 356 2.88 -38.09 -3.44
N TRP A 357 3.27 -36.93 -2.89
CA TRP A 357 4.60 -36.34 -3.14
C TRP A 357 5.74 -37.19 -2.61
N LEU A 358 5.51 -37.86 -1.49
CA LEU A 358 6.51 -38.67 -0.78
C LEU A 358 6.41 -40.15 -1.14
N ASP A 359 5.55 -40.53 -2.09
CA ASP A 359 5.50 -41.90 -2.59
C ASP A 359 6.74 -42.19 -3.44
N SER A 360 7.50 -43.20 -3.03
CA SER A 360 8.64 -43.72 -3.79
C SER A 360 8.29 -44.16 -5.22
N SER A 361 7.02 -44.44 -5.53
CA SER A 361 6.55 -44.78 -6.88
C SER A 361 6.57 -43.59 -7.83
N LEU A 362 6.40 -42.37 -7.30
CA LEU A 362 6.39 -41.12 -8.05
C LEU A 362 7.74 -40.82 -8.72
N TRP A 363 8.83 -41.29 -8.11
CA TRP A 363 10.21 -40.96 -8.49
C TRP A 363 10.93 -42.11 -9.20
N LYS A 364 10.18 -43.04 -9.81
CA LYS A 364 10.71 -44.24 -10.48
C LYS A 364 10.55 -44.23 -12.01
N HIS A 365 9.94 -43.21 -12.61
CA HIS A 365 9.61 -43.13 -14.04
C HIS A 365 10.22 -41.90 -14.74
N GLU A 366 10.36 -41.94 -16.07
CA GLU A 366 10.99 -40.92 -16.94
C GLU A 366 10.32 -39.51 -16.94
N ASP A 367 9.33 -39.26 -16.07
CA ASP A 367 8.59 -37.99 -15.96
C ASP A 367 8.87 -37.22 -14.65
N GLU A 368 9.97 -37.54 -13.96
CA GLU A 368 10.43 -36.89 -12.71
C GLU A 368 10.42 -35.34 -12.79
N GLN A 369 10.76 -34.79 -13.94
CA GLN A 369 10.85 -33.34 -14.16
C GLN A 369 9.48 -32.67 -14.17
N LYS A 370 8.48 -33.28 -14.84
CA LYS A 370 7.07 -32.81 -14.81
C LYS A 370 6.46 -32.86 -13.41
N HIS A 371 6.95 -33.75 -12.56
CA HIS A 371 6.50 -33.81 -11.18
C HIS A 371 6.98 -32.59 -10.41
N ILE A 372 8.26 -32.20 -10.48
CA ILE A 372 8.73 -31.03 -9.72
C ILE A 372 8.18 -29.71 -10.26
N GLU A 373 7.90 -29.58 -11.57
CA GLU A 373 7.21 -28.39 -12.13
C GLU A 373 5.87 -28.10 -11.42
N ALA A 374 5.15 -29.13 -10.96
CA ALA A 374 3.90 -28.98 -10.18
C ALA A 374 4.13 -28.56 -8.71
N PHE A 375 5.38 -28.52 -8.25
CA PHE A 375 5.79 -28.16 -6.88
C PHE A 375 6.07 -26.65 -6.70
N GLY A 376 6.20 -25.87 -7.79
CA GLY A 376 6.66 -24.47 -7.77
C GLY A 376 5.89 -23.50 -6.84
N GLY A 377 4.72 -23.87 -6.33
CA GLY A 377 3.91 -23.10 -5.39
C GLY A 377 4.01 -23.51 -3.90
N ALA A 378 4.89 -24.43 -3.54
CA ALA A 378 4.92 -25.10 -2.22
C ALA A 378 5.77 -24.41 -1.13
N CYS A 379 6.52 -23.36 -1.48
CA CYS A 379 7.52 -22.72 -0.61
C CYS A 379 7.02 -22.37 0.81
N PRO A 380 5.78 -21.89 1.03
CA PRO A 380 5.27 -21.52 2.36
C PRO A 380 5.06 -22.69 3.34
N GLU A 381 5.02 -23.94 2.87
CA GLU A 381 4.79 -25.10 3.75
C GLU A 381 6.08 -25.63 4.39
N LEU A 382 7.24 -25.25 3.82
CA LEU A 382 8.57 -25.77 4.16
C LEU A 382 9.26 -24.98 5.30
N SER A 383 8.71 -23.83 5.64
CA SER A 383 9.26 -22.82 6.55
C SER A 383 8.71 -22.92 7.98
N TRP A 384 9.25 -22.14 8.92
CA TRP A 384 8.88 -22.19 10.34
C TRP A 384 7.38 -21.93 10.55
N GLY A 385 6.69 -22.83 11.26
CA GLY A 385 5.22 -22.79 11.39
C GLY A 385 4.45 -23.37 10.19
N GLY A 386 5.14 -23.62 9.07
CA GLY A 386 4.68 -24.44 7.95
C GLY A 386 4.63 -25.92 8.34
N ARG A 387 3.73 -26.68 7.69
CA ARG A 387 3.44 -28.07 8.09
C ARG A 387 4.57 -29.06 7.78
N MET A 388 5.57 -28.64 7.01
CA MET A 388 6.79 -29.39 6.69
C MET A 388 8.06 -28.77 7.31
N PHE A 389 7.90 -27.88 8.29
CA PHE A 389 9.03 -27.30 9.00
C PHE A 389 9.96 -28.38 9.58
N GLY A 390 11.26 -28.25 9.32
CA GLY A 390 12.29 -29.19 9.77
C GLY A 390 12.41 -30.47 8.94
N ALA A 391 11.62 -30.63 7.87
CA ALA A 391 11.76 -31.76 6.95
C ALA A 391 12.99 -31.64 6.02
N PHE A 392 13.46 -30.42 5.79
CA PHE A 392 14.61 -30.09 4.93
C PHE A 392 15.72 -29.42 5.76
N THR A 393 16.97 -29.70 5.44
CA THR A 393 18.11 -28.93 5.98
C THR A 393 18.22 -27.56 5.29
N ASN A 394 19.04 -26.66 5.85
CA ASN A 394 19.28 -25.35 5.23
C ASN A 394 19.84 -25.49 3.82
N GLU A 395 20.76 -26.42 3.59
CA GLU A 395 21.37 -26.68 2.29
C GLU A 395 20.37 -27.26 1.28
N GLU A 396 19.46 -28.13 1.74
CA GLU A 396 18.38 -28.68 0.91
C GLU A 396 17.37 -27.59 0.52
N LEU A 397 17.06 -26.67 1.44
CA LEU A 397 16.16 -25.54 1.20
C LEU A 397 16.78 -24.52 0.23
N ASP A 398 18.06 -24.19 0.39
CA ASP A 398 18.80 -23.30 -0.50
C ASP A 398 18.84 -23.85 -1.94
N ALA A 399 19.03 -25.17 -2.10
CA ALA A 399 18.98 -25.83 -3.42
C ALA A 399 17.58 -25.76 -4.05
N LEU A 400 16.52 -25.95 -3.25
CA LEU A 400 15.13 -25.83 -3.69
C LEU A 400 14.78 -24.40 -4.12
N ILE A 401 15.23 -23.39 -3.36
CA ILE A 401 15.02 -21.97 -3.70
C ILE A 401 15.75 -21.61 -5.00
N ALA A 402 17.02 -22.01 -5.13
CA ALA A 402 17.80 -21.76 -6.34
C ALA A 402 17.22 -22.48 -7.58
N TRP A 403 16.60 -23.65 -7.39
CA TRP A 403 15.87 -24.34 -8.45
C TRP A 403 14.56 -23.62 -8.83
N ILE A 404 13.78 -23.13 -7.85
CA ILE A 404 12.57 -22.31 -8.09
C ILE A 404 12.93 -21.03 -8.85
N ASP A 405 14.02 -20.35 -8.47
CA ASP A 405 14.51 -19.16 -9.16
C ASP A 405 14.93 -19.48 -10.62
N LEU A 406 15.41 -20.71 -10.89
CA LEU A 406 15.82 -21.17 -12.21
C LEU A 406 14.66 -21.61 -13.12
N LEU A 407 13.51 -21.99 -12.56
CA LEU A 407 12.31 -22.26 -13.36
C LEU A 407 11.88 -21.06 -14.21
N GLY A 408 12.36 -19.85 -13.85
CA GLY A 408 11.90 -18.62 -14.45
C GLY A 408 10.43 -18.37 -14.11
N PRO A 409 9.98 -17.12 -14.20
CA PRO A 409 8.56 -16.88 -14.12
C PRO A 409 7.88 -17.56 -15.33
N GLU A 410 6.69 -18.16 -15.15
CA GLU A 410 5.95 -18.86 -16.21
C GLU A 410 5.99 -18.08 -17.54
N ASN A 411 5.87 -18.80 -18.66
CA ASN A 411 5.91 -18.35 -20.07
C ASN A 411 5.04 -17.12 -20.43
N SER A 412 4.40 -16.44 -19.48
CA SER A 412 3.61 -15.22 -19.63
C SER A 412 4.31 -13.94 -19.12
N THR A 413 5.15 -13.99 -18.09
CA THR A 413 5.76 -12.76 -17.49
C THR A 413 6.87 -12.12 -18.33
N TRP A 414 7.56 -12.88 -19.18
CA TRP A 414 8.58 -12.35 -20.08
C TRP A 414 7.98 -11.33 -21.07
N LEU A 415 6.68 -11.43 -21.37
CA LEU A 415 5.96 -10.47 -22.21
C LEU A 415 5.91 -9.10 -21.54
N TYR A 416 5.59 -9.05 -20.24
CA TYR A 416 5.64 -7.81 -19.46
C TYR A 416 7.04 -7.19 -19.51
N TYR A 417 8.08 -7.96 -19.16
CA TYR A 417 9.45 -7.47 -19.16
C TYR A 417 9.90 -6.99 -20.54
N ARG A 418 9.57 -7.72 -21.60
CA ARG A 418 9.84 -7.31 -22.98
C ARG A 418 9.07 -6.04 -23.36
N PHE A 419 7.79 -5.95 -23.00
CA PHE A 419 6.93 -4.81 -23.32
C PHE A 419 7.39 -3.53 -22.63
N THR A 420 7.80 -3.64 -21.36
CA THR A 420 8.30 -2.51 -20.58
C THR A 420 9.79 -2.26 -20.78
N PHE A 421 10.47 -2.98 -21.68
CA PHE A 421 11.94 -2.89 -21.87
C PHE A 421 12.77 -3.14 -20.61
N ARG A 422 12.25 -3.93 -19.67
CA ARG A 422 12.90 -4.24 -18.40
C ARG A 422 13.51 -5.64 -18.41
N VAL A 423 14.51 -5.84 -17.57
CA VAL A 423 15.08 -7.16 -17.30
C VAL A 423 14.52 -7.67 -15.98
N ALA A 424 14.11 -8.94 -15.94
CA ALA A 424 13.70 -9.60 -14.71
C ALA A 424 14.86 -9.59 -13.70
N VAL A 425 14.59 -9.19 -12.46
CA VAL A 425 15.58 -9.17 -11.39
C VAL A 425 15.43 -10.42 -10.54
N ALA A 426 16.54 -11.07 -10.19
CA ALA A 426 16.51 -12.26 -9.35
C ALA A 426 16.03 -11.90 -7.93
N SER A 427 15.13 -12.73 -7.39
CA SER A 427 14.54 -12.62 -6.05
C SER A 427 15.56 -12.25 -4.95
N ARG A 428 16.72 -12.89 -4.97
CA ARG A 428 17.79 -12.69 -3.98
C ARG A 428 18.41 -11.29 -3.99
N ASP A 429 18.55 -10.66 -5.15
CA ASP A 429 19.21 -9.37 -5.31
C ASP A 429 18.28 -8.23 -4.84
N VAL A 430 16.97 -8.45 -5.01
CA VAL A 430 15.90 -7.55 -4.58
C VAL A 430 15.75 -7.52 -3.06
N VAL A 431 15.80 -8.68 -2.41
CA VAL A 431 15.60 -8.84 -0.96
C VAL A 431 16.64 -8.09 -0.13
N GLY A 432 17.88 -7.98 -0.62
CA GLY A 432 18.94 -7.24 0.08
C GLY A 432 18.62 -5.74 0.22
N GLY A 433 17.99 -5.14 -0.79
CA GLY A 433 17.57 -3.73 -0.76
C GLY A 433 16.41 -3.49 0.21
N LEU A 434 15.49 -4.45 0.33
CA LEU A 434 14.28 -4.33 1.16
C LEU A 434 14.51 -4.31 2.67
N GLN A 435 15.75 -4.48 3.15
CA GLN A 435 16.07 -4.48 4.58
C GLN A 435 16.29 -3.07 5.15
N ASP A 436 16.51 -2.06 4.30
CA ASP A 436 16.77 -0.69 4.72
C ASP A 436 15.45 0.11 4.78
N PRO A 437 14.93 0.43 5.98
CA PRO A 437 13.67 1.15 6.13
C PRO A 437 13.74 2.61 5.71
N ALA A 438 14.92 3.14 5.40
CA ALA A 438 15.08 4.46 4.80
C ALA A 438 14.91 4.46 3.27
N CYS A 439 14.89 3.29 2.61
CA CYS A 439 14.90 3.18 1.15
C CYS A 439 13.60 2.59 0.57
N HIS A 440 13.02 1.63 1.27
CA HIS A 440 11.91 0.85 0.74
C HIS A 440 10.75 0.77 1.72
N HIS A 441 9.59 0.51 1.14
CA HIS A 441 8.41 0.08 1.87
C HIS A 441 7.66 -0.93 0.98
N PRO A 442 7.11 -2.04 1.54
CA PRO A 442 7.36 -2.55 2.89
C PRO A 442 8.81 -3.03 3.07
N THR A 443 9.27 -3.12 4.32
CA THR A 443 10.65 -3.52 4.67
C THR A 443 10.69 -4.92 5.26
N LEU A 444 11.76 -5.67 4.99
CA LEU A 444 12.02 -6.97 5.62
C LEU A 444 12.84 -6.81 6.90
N ALA A 445 12.44 -7.49 7.98
CA ALA A 445 13.25 -7.58 9.17
C ALA A 445 14.57 -8.34 8.86
N ALA A 446 15.71 -7.82 9.33
CA ALA A 446 16.97 -8.55 9.26
C ALA A 446 16.89 -9.80 10.15
N ARG A 447 17.55 -10.91 9.76
CA ARG A 447 17.46 -12.23 10.42
C ARG A 447 17.68 -12.24 11.94
N ASN A 448 18.34 -11.22 12.50
CA ASN A 448 18.67 -11.10 13.93
C ASN A 448 18.04 -9.85 14.60
N ALA A 449 17.14 -9.13 13.92
CA ALA A 449 16.61 -7.86 14.43
C ALA A 449 15.50 -8.01 15.48
N ASP A 450 14.87 -9.19 15.60
CA ASP A 450 13.78 -9.39 16.56
C ASP A 450 14.27 -9.43 18.02
N GLU A 451 15.57 -9.66 18.28
CA GLU A 451 16.10 -9.69 19.66
C GLU A 451 16.29 -8.29 20.27
N THR A 452 16.54 -7.25 19.47
CA THR A 452 16.73 -5.86 19.95
C THR A 452 15.47 -5.00 19.90
N ILE A 453 14.41 -5.46 19.23
CA ILE A 453 13.13 -4.74 19.05
C ILE A 453 12.04 -5.25 20.03
N ASN A 454 12.34 -6.30 20.79
CA ASN A 454 11.42 -6.93 21.73
C ASN A 454 11.18 -6.10 22.99
N GLY A 455 9.97 -6.23 23.55
CA GLY A 455 9.38 -5.43 24.63
C GLY A 455 10.12 -5.35 25.97
N ALA A 456 11.30 -5.96 26.11
CA ALA A 456 12.15 -5.81 27.31
C ALA A 456 12.48 -4.34 27.61
N PHE A 457 12.74 -3.53 26.57
CA PHE A 457 12.94 -2.08 26.74
C PHE A 457 11.64 -1.34 27.13
N MET A 458 10.48 -1.82 26.68
CA MET A 458 9.17 -1.24 27.04
C MET A 458 8.73 -1.59 28.47
N GLU A 459 9.18 -2.72 29.02
CA GLU A 459 8.93 -3.11 30.42
C GLU A 459 9.80 -2.32 31.41
N GLU A 460 10.96 -1.82 30.98
CA GLU A 460 11.87 -0.98 31.79
C GLU A 460 11.48 0.50 31.84
N LEU A 461 10.61 0.95 30.93
CA LEU A 461 10.12 2.34 30.92
C LEU A 461 9.20 2.57 32.13
N PRO A 462 9.40 3.65 32.92
CA PRO A 462 8.56 3.95 34.06
C PRO A 462 7.07 3.99 33.68
N ASN A 463 6.19 3.52 34.56
CA ASN A 463 4.75 3.77 34.45
C ASN A 463 4.51 5.28 34.46
N CYS A 464 4.38 5.88 33.29
CA CYS A 464 3.97 7.24 33.09
C CYS A 464 2.44 7.28 32.97
N ARG A 465 1.79 8.18 33.70
CA ARG A 465 0.41 8.56 33.38
C ARG A 465 0.40 9.88 32.62
N LEU A 466 -0.32 9.94 31.51
CA LEU A 466 -0.72 11.19 30.86
C LEU A 466 -1.64 12.01 31.79
N ASP A 467 -2.38 11.34 32.68
CA ASP A 467 -3.45 11.90 33.52
C ASP A 467 -3.01 12.83 34.67
N ALA A 468 -1.72 13.17 34.80
CA ALA A 468 -1.31 14.17 35.79
C ALA A 468 -1.38 15.60 35.23
N GLU A 469 -1.08 15.82 33.96
CA GLU A 469 -1.09 17.14 33.32
C GLU A 469 -1.25 16.94 31.80
N CYS A 470 -2.27 17.56 31.21
CA CYS A 470 -2.47 17.68 29.77
C CYS A 470 -1.13 17.99 29.05
N PRO A 471 -0.88 17.58 27.79
CA PRO A 471 0.34 17.99 27.07
C PRO A 471 0.54 19.52 27.03
N ALA A 472 -0.56 20.28 27.14
CA ALA A 472 -0.58 21.73 27.32
C ALA A 472 0.05 22.26 28.64
N GLY A 473 0.28 21.39 29.63
CA GLY A 473 0.86 21.72 30.94
C GLY A 473 2.36 21.45 31.06
N LYS A 474 2.98 20.70 30.14
CA LYS A 474 4.43 20.44 30.19
C LYS A 474 5.23 21.66 29.74
N LEU A 475 6.32 21.94 30.45
CA LEU A 475 7.29 22.96 30.06
C LEU A 475 7.72 22.77 28.60
N PRO A 476 7.71 23.83 27.76
CA PRO A 476 8.11 23.71 26.38
C PRO A 476 9.59 23.28 26.28
N LEU A 477 9.91 22.51 25.22
CA LEU A 477 11.30 22.21 24.87
C LEU A 477 12.00 23.49 24.42
N ASN A 478 13.29 23.62 24.72
CA ASN A 478 14.06 24.77 24.22
C ASN A 478 14.15 24.72 22.68
N PRO A 479 14.15 25.88 22.00
CA PRO A 479 14.43 25.92 20.57
C PRO A 479 15.79 25.28 20.25
N PRO A 480 15.89 24.43 19.20
CA PRO A 480 17.15 23.81 18.81
C PRO A 480 18.17 24.85 18.33
N SER A 481 19.44 24.58 18.63
CA SER A 481 20.60 25.30 18.11
C SER A 481 21.27 24.53 16.96
N LYS A 482 22.09 25.22 16.16
CA LYS A 482 22.82 24.60 15.03
C LYS A 482 23.70 23.41 15.42
N SER A 483 24.21 23.34 16.65
CA SER A 483 25.02 22.20 17.10
C SER A 483 24.22 20.92 17.32
N GLN A 484 22.91 21.02 17.54
CA GLN A 484 22.01 19.87 17.71
C GLN A 484 21.37 19.42 16.39
N LEU A 485 21.61 20.17 15.31
CA LEU A 485 20.97 20.00 14.03
C LEU A 485 21.13 18.57 13.44
N PRO A 486 22.29 17.87 13.56
CA PRO A 486 22.42 16.48 13.08
C PRO A 486 21.39 15.52 13.70
N ASP A 487 21.18 15.62 15.00
CA ASP A 487 20.20 14.81 15.72
C ASP A 487 18.77 15.22 15.38
N ILE A 488 18.51 16.54 15.29
CA ILE A 488 17.20 17.09 14.98
C ILE A 488 16.75 16.68 13.58
N VAL A 489 17.61 16.80 12.57
CA VAL A 489 17.27 16.40 11.19
C VAL A 489 16.95 14.91 11.11
N ALA A 490 17.74 14.04 11.74
CA ALA A 490 17.45 12.61 11.69
C ALA A 490 16.11 12.26 12.37
N LEU A 491 15.86 12.79 13.57
CA LEU A 491 14.60 12.56 14.28
C LEU A 491 13.41 13.22 13.56
N TRP A 492 13.61 14.38 12.94
CA TRP A 492 12.62 15.09 12.11
C TRP A 492 12.24 14.31 10.86
N PHE A 493 13.15 13.60 10.21
CA PHE A 493 12.73 12.80 9.05
C PHE A 493 12.12 11.46 9.49
N ALA A 494 12.60 10.87 10.58
CA ALA A 494 12.03 9.63 11.11
C ALA A 494 10.57 9.80 11.61
N HIS A 495 10.23 10.94 12.25
CA HIS A 495 8.89 11.11 12.82
C HIS A 495 7.77 11.25 11.77
N ILE A 496 8.10 11.64 10.53
CA ILE A 496 7.11 11.87 9.46
C ILE A 496 6.46 10.54 9.09
N GLY A 497 7.24 9.45 9.13
CA GLY A 497 6.76 8.11 8.80
C GLY A 497 6.03 7.38 9.93
N LEU A 498 5.84 7.95 11.12
CA LEU A 498 5.31 7.20 12.28
C LEU A 498 3.92 6.61 12.03
N LEU A 499 3.04 7.38 11.38
CA LEU A 499 1.62 7.02 11.24
C LEU A 499 1.21 6.71 9.80
N GLU A 500 2.09 6.91 8.82
CA GLU A 500 1.74 6.80 7.39
C GLU A 500 1.24 5.40 7.00
N ASN A 501 1.62 4.35 7.73
CA ASN A 501 1.20 2.97 7.46
C ASN A 501 -0.12 2.56 8.10
N MET A 502 -0.73 3.43 8.91
CA MET A 502 -2.02 3.17 9.57
C MET A 502 -3.19 3.19 8.57
N ILE A 503 -3.04 3.89 7.45
CA ILE A 503 -4.11 4.10 6.46
C ILE A 503 -3.97 3.21 5.22
N ASN A 504 -3.06 2.23 5.22
CA ASN A 504 -2.77 1.41 4.03
C ASN A 504 -3.90 0.42 3.69
N VAL A 505 -4.87 0.20 4.59
CA VAL A 505 -6.01 -0.69 4.38
C VAL A 505 -7.29 0.14 4.42
N PRO A 506 -7.91 0.44 3.27
CA PRO A 506 -9.05 1.37 3.20
C PRO A 506 -10.20 1.04 4.16
N ALA A 507 -10.63 -0.22 4.25
CA ALA A 507 -11.69 -0.65 5.17
C ALA A 507 -11.42 -0.30 6.65
N ARG A 508 -10.15 -0.17 7.09
CA ARG A 508 -9.83 0.24 8.48
C ARG A 508 -10.06 1.73 8.72
N THR A 509 -10.00 2.52 7.66
CA THR A 509 -10.14 3.98 7.73
C THR A 509 -11.58 4.45 7.90
N ALA A 510 -12.55 3.54 7.74
CA ALA A 510 -13.99 3.74 7.95
C ALA A 510 -14.39 3.92 9.44
N THR A 511 -13.53 4.54 10.25
CA THR A 511 -13.71 4.78 11.69
C THR A 511 -13.20 6.17 12.07
N SER A 512 -13.74 6.75 13.13
CA SER A 512 -13.35 8.09 13.61
C SER A 512 -11.87 8.13 14.01
N LEU A 513 -11.36 7.03 14.56
CA LEU A 513 -9.96 6.87 14.97
C LEU A 513 -9.00 7.07 13.79
N TYR A 514 -9.17 6.29 12.72
CA TYR A 514 -8.28 6.33 11.57
C TYR A 514 -8.54 7.55 10.68
N SER A 515 -9.77 8.08 10.66
CA SER A 515 -10.07 9.36 10.03
C SER A 515 -9.32 10.52 10.69
N SER A 516 -9.19 10.51 12.01
CA SER A 516 -8.35 11.50 12.72
C SER A 516 -6.87 11.36 12.35
N ILE A 517 -6.36 10.14 12.21
CA ILE A 517 -4.98 9.90 11.73
C ILE A 517 -4.80 10.42 10.29
N LEU A 518 -5.77 10.19 9.40
CA LEU A 518 -5.74 10.71 8.04
C LEU A 518 -5.62 12.25 8.04
N LEU A 519 -6.42 12.96 8.84
CA LEU A 519 -6.34 14.42 8.96
C LEU A 519 -4.96 14.90 9.43
N ALA A 520 -4.33 14.19 10.38
CA ALA A 520 -2.98 14.48 10.80
C ALA A 520 -1.98 14.33 9.63
N LEU A 521 -2.06 13.23 8.88
CA LEU A 521 -1.21 12.98 7.72
C LEU A 521 -1.43 14.01 6.60
N ARG A 522 -2.68 14.43 6.36
CA ARG A 522 -3.02 15.51 5.43
C ARG A 522 -2.32 16.81 5.81
N ALA A 523 -2.34 17.17 7.10
CA ALA A 523 -1.64 18.35 7.60
C ALA A 523 -0.12 18.22 7.38
N GLN A 524 0.48 17.07 7.71
CA GLN A 524 1.92 16.83 7.54
C GLN A 524 2.38 16.93 6.07
N ALA A 525 1.55 16.50 5.13
CA ALA A 525 1.82 16.57 3.69
C ALA A 525 1.51 17.94 3.05
N GLY A 526 1.06 18.92 3.85
CA GLY A 526 0.82 20.28 3.38
C GLY A 526 -0.43 20.40 2.49
N PHE A 527 -1.44 19.55 2.71
CA PHE A 527 -2.75 19.69 2.07
C PHE A 527 -3.53 20.86 2.66
N ALA A 528 -4.45 21.44 1.90
CA ALA A 528 -5.39 22.42 2.43
C ALA A 528 -6.28 21.82 3.54
N ILE A 529 -6.93 22.71 4.29
CA ILE A 529 -7.97 22.32 5.25
C ILE A 529 -9.15 21.73 4.48
N GLU A 530 -9.66 20.61 5.00
CA GLU A 530 -10.70 19.79 4.40
C GLU A 530 -12.03 20.56 4.33
N ALA A 531 -12.68 20.50 3.17
CA ALA A 531 -13.95 21.17 2.91
C ALA A 531 -15.14 20.20 2.97
N HIS A 532 -16.36 20.74 2.93
CA HIS A 532 -17.55 19.91 2.89
C HIS A 532 -17.79 19.22 1.53
N ILE A 533 -16.99 19.52 0.52
CA ILE A 533 -17.00 18.90 -0.81
C ILE A 533 -15.58 18.45 -1.15
N PRO A 534 -15.41 17.41 -1.99
CA PRO A 534 -14.11 16.99 -2.48
C PRO A 534 -13.35 18.15 -3.12
N ALA A 535 -12.03 18.19 -2.92
CA ALA A 535 -11.22 19.28 -3.43
C ALA A 535 -10.93 19.11 -4.93
N GLY A 536 -10.75 17.86 -5.37
CA GLY A 536 -10.49 17.53 -6.76
C GLY A 536 -9.28 18.29 -7.33
N MET A 537 -9.41 18.72 -8.59
CA MET A 537 -8.41 19.53 -9.29
C MET A 537 -8.06 20.86 -8.60
N ALA A 538 -8.90 21.37 -7.69
CA ALA A 538 -8.60 22.61 -6.98
C ALA A 538 -7.40 22.45 -6.02
N GLU A 539 -7.19 21.25 -5.47
CA GLU A 539 -6.01 20.98 -4.62
C GLU A 539 -4.74 20.87 -5.48
N ILE A 540 -4.81 20.16 -6.61
CA ILE A 540 -3.68 20.01 -7.54
C ILE A 540 -3.27 21.36 -8.14
N SER A 541 -4.24 22.19 -8.51
CA SER A 541 -3.98 23.51 -9.12
C SER A 541 -3.53 24.56 -8.11
N ARG A 542 -3.55 24.24 -6.82
CA ARG A 542 -3.18 25.16 -5.74
C ARG A 542 -1.67 25.38 -5.72
N GLN A 543 -1.25 26.55 -5.23
CA GLN A 543 0.13 26.70 -4.77
C GLN A 543 0.41 25.67 -3.66
N PRO A 544 1.45 24.84 -3.80
CA PRO A 544 1.72 23.78 -2.83
C PRO A 544 2.04 24.40 -1.46
N GLY A 545 1.30 23.97 -0.44
CA GLY A 545 1.66 24.26 0.95
C GLY A 545 2.94 23.53 1.35
N TYR A 546 3.69 24.07 2.31
CA TYR A 546 4.86 23.40 2.87
C TYR A 546 4.46 22.11 3.58
N SER A 547 5.13 21.00 3.23
CA SER A 547 5.07 19.74 3.96
C SER A 547 6.16 19.67 5.04
N LEU A 548 6.07 18.71 5.95
CA LEU A 548 7.14 18.44 6.91
C LEU A 548 8.47 18.05 6.22
N VAL A 549 8.42 17.50 5.00
CA VAL A 549 9.63 17.22 4.21
C VAL A 549 10.28 18.51 3.75
N ASP A 550 9.50 19.48 3.23
CA ASP A 550 10.02 20.78 2.79
C ASP A 550 10.67 21.53 3.95
N ILE A 551 10.01 21.50 5.12
CA ILE A 551 10.54 22.08 6.35
C ILE A 551 11.84 21.38 6.76
N GLY A 552 11.89 20.05 6.66
CA GLY A 552 13.09 19.28 6.94
C GLY A 552 14.27 19.63 6.01
N LEU A 553 14.00 19.88 4.72
CA LEU A 553 15.00 20.31 3.76
C LEU A 553 15.52 21.74 4.05
N GLU A 554 14.66 22.62 4.56
CA GLU A 554 15.08 23.94 5.05
C GLU A 554 15.98 23.81 6.28
N LEU A 555 15.64 22.93 7.23
CA LEU A 555 16.50 22.66 8.38
C LEU A 555 17.89 22.23 7.94
N ILE A 556 18.01 21.33 6.97
CA ILE A 556 19.31 20.90 6.43
C ILE A 556 20.06 22.08 5.79
N SER A 557 19.34 22.92 5.04
CA SER A 557 19.90 24.10 4.39
C SER A 557 20.46 25.11 5.41
N SER A 558 19.76 25.32 6.52
CA SER A 558 20.20 26.19 7.63
C SER A 558 21.52 25.73 8.28
N GLY A 559 21.80 24.43 8.24
CA GLY A 559 23.05 23.84 8.72
C GLY A 559 24.26 24.11 7.84
N GLN A 560 24.06 24.61 6.61
CA GLN A 560 25.13 24.79 5.62
C GLN A 560 25.94 23.51 5.35
N TRP A 561 25.30 22.35 5.49
CA TRP A 561 25.94 21.04 5.33
C TRP A 561 26.18 20.65 3.88
N ILE A 562 25.47 21.30 2.96
CA ILE A 562 25.42 20.94 1.55
C ILE A 562 26.51 21.71 0.81
N ARG A 563 27.50 20.98 0.27
CA ARG A 563 28.54 21.55 -0.61
C ARG A 563 28.37 21.16 -2.08
N ASP A 564 27.81 19.97 -2.34
CA ASP A 564 27.78 19.37 -3.68
C ASP A 564 26.37 19.13 -4.23
N ALA A 565 25.42 18.60 -3.44
CA ALA A 565 24.01 18.38 -3.85
C ALA A 565 23.06 18.17 -2.65
N ASN A 566 21.80 18.58 -2.81
CA ASN A 566 20.73 18.32 -1.83
C ASN A 566 20.44 16.82 -1.69
N PRO A 567 20.03 16.33 -0.50
CA PRO A 567 19.61 14.94 -0.35
C PRO A 567 18.41 14.66 -1.26
N SER A 568 18.44 13.51 -1.95
CA SER A 568 17.40 13.12 -2.91
C SER A 568 16.32 12.22 -2.29
N CYS A 569 16.62 11.62 -1.14
CA CYS A 569 15.77 10.68 -0.43
C CYS A 569 16.11 10.63 1.07
N LEU A 570 15.29 9.93 1.84
CA LEU A 570 15.48 9.72 3.28
C LEU A 570 16.84 9.09 3.63
N LYS A 571 17.32 8.13 2.83
CA LYS A 571 18.63 7.50 3.04
C LYS A 571 19.77 8.54 3.01
N ASP A 572 19.73 9.46 2.05
CA ASP A 572 20.73 10.52 1.92
C ASP A 572 20.72 11.45 3.13
N VAL A 573 19.53 11.75 3.67
CA VAL A 573 19.37 12.55 4.89
C VAL A 573 20.10 11.91 6.06
N PHE A 574 19.92 10.62 6.31
CA PHE A 574 20.62 9.95 7.41
C PHE A 574 22.12 9.83 7.19
N ILE A 575 22.57 9.58 5.96
CA ILE A 575 24.00 9.59 5.63
C ILE A 575 24.59 10.97 5.92
N LEU A 576 23.88 12.04 5.56
CA LEU A 576 24.30 13.41 5.78
C LEU A 576 24.34 13.73 7.29
N ALA A 577 23.28 13.45 8.04
CA ALA A 577 23.21 13.67 9.48
C ALA A 577 24.37 12.97 10.21
N ARG A 578 24.65 11.70 9.89
CA ARG A 578 25.78 10.94 10.46
C ARG A 578 27.13 11.60 10.18
N LYS A 579 27.36 12.08 8.97
CA LYS A 579 28.60 12.81 8.60
C LYS A 579 28.78 14.10 9.39
N GLN A 580 27.67 14.71 9.84
CA GLN A 580 27.68 15.96 10.61
C GLN A 580 27.74 15.74 12.12
N GLY A 581 27.90 14.48 12.58
CA GLY A 581 28.10 14.17 14.00
C GLY A 581 26.84 13.82 14.77
N GLN A 582 25.83 13.21 14.12
CA GLN A 582 24.67 12.62 14.79
C GLN A 582 25.10 11.69 15.96
N SER A 583 24.45 11.84 17.11
CA SER A 583 24.69 11.02 18.31
C SER A 583 24.25 9.56 18.13
N ALA A 584 24.84 8.66 18.91
CA ALA A 584 24.49 7.24 18.89
C ALA A 584 23.04 7.00 19.31
N GLU A 585 22.55 7.71 20.34
CA GLU A 585 21.16 7.60 20.78
C GLU A 585 20.16 8.08 19.72
N SER A 586 20.47 9.14 18.98
CA SER A 586 19.62 9.59 17.86
C SER A 586 19.61 8.59 16.71
N ILE A 587 20.76 7.97 16.39
CA ILE A 587 20.84 6.91 15.37
C ILE A 587 19.94 5.73 15.73
N GLU A 588 20.04 5.26 16.98
CA GLU A 588 19.22 4.14 17.46
C GLU A 588 17.73 4.48 17.46
N LEU A 589 17.35 5.65 17.98
CA LEU A 589 15.94 6.05 18.05
C LEU A 589 15.33 6.25 16.66
N SER A 590 16.04 6.92 15.75
CA SER A 590 15.54 7.14 14.37
C SER A 590 15.37 5.83 13.59
N ASP A 591 16.30 4.87 13.73
CA ASP A 591 16.16 3.53 13.13
C ASP A 591 14.97 2.77 13.74
N ASN A 592 14.84 2.78 15.07
CA ASN A 592 13.73 2.13 15.77
C ASN A 592 12.36 2.72 15.38
N MET A 593 12.23 4.04 15.26
CA MET A 593 10.99 4.69 14.82
C MET A 593 10.54 4.19 13.45
N LEU A 594 11.46 4.09 12.48
CA LEU A 594 11.14 3.58 11.15
C LEU A 594 10.78 2.09 11.18
N ARG A 595 11.43 1.29 12.02
CA ARG A 595 11.10 -0.13 12.17
C ARG A 595 9.74 -0.35 12.83
N TRP A 596 9.42 0.41 13.88
CA TRP A 596 8.12 0.35 14.53
C TRP A 596 7.00 0.81 13.60
N ALA A 597 7.25 1.84 12.79
CA ALA A 597 6.29 2.33 11.79
C ALA A 597 5.91 1.28 10.73
N ASN A 598 6.76 0.28 10.49
CA ASN A 598 6.46 -0.85 9.61
C ASN A 598 5.61 -1.95 10.28
N ARG A 599 5.25 -1.81 11.56
CA ARG A 599 4.37 -2.71 12.31
C ARG A 599 3.20 -1.93 12.95
N PRO A 600 2.37 -1.23 12.14
CA PRO A 600 1.36 -0.31 12.63
C PRO A 600 0.38 -0.96 13.61
N ASP A 601 -0.05 -2.20 13.34
CA ASP A 601 -1.02 -2.92 14.20
C ASP A 601 -0.43 -3.33 15.55
N GLU A 602 0.80 -3.86 15.54
CA GLU A 602 1.48 -4.30 16.76
C GLU A 602 1.95 -3.13 17.63
N LYS A 603 2.25 -1.98 17.01
CA LYS A 603 2.87 -0.82 17.65
C LYS A 603 1.96 0.40 17.68
N PHE A 604 0.66 0.22 17.48
CA PHE A 604 -0.31 1.31 17.32
C PHE A 604 -0.20 2.37 18.43
N GLY A 605 -0.39 1.98 19.69
CA GLY A 605 -0.33 2.90 20.84
C GLY A 605 1.03 3.59 20.93
N LEU A 606 2.12 2.84 20.81
CA LEU A 606 3.50 3.38 20.83
C LEU A 606 3.71 4.46 19.76
N LEU A 607 3.25 4.23 18.53
CA LEU A 607 3.42 5.15 17.41
C LEU A 607 2.61 6.44 17.58
N VAL A 608 1.36 6.34 18.06
CA VAL A 608 0.53 7.51 18.40
C VAL A 608 1.17 8.30 19.54
N GLY A 609 1.68 7.62 20.57
CA GLY A 609 2.40 8.26 21.67
C GLY A 609 3.65 9.00 21.21
N LEU A 610 4.46 8.38 20.35
CA LEU A 610 5.62 9.03 19.74
C LEU A 610 5.19 10.25 18.91
N ALA A 611 4.16 10.15 18.08
CA ALA A 611 3.66 11.28 17.30
C ALA A 611 3.25 12.47 18.20
N LEU A 612 2.56 12.21 19.31
CA LEU A 612 2.23 13.21 20.33
C LEU A 612 3.47 13.85 20.96
N ALA A 613 4.51 13.08 21.27
CA ALA A 613 5.75 13.62 21.85
C ALA A 613 6.46 14.56 20.87
N PHE A 614 6.42 14.21 19.59
CA PHE A 614 7.07 14.93 18.51
C PHE A 614 6.35 16.22 18.09
N LEU A 615 5.11 16.46 18.52
CA LEU A 615 4.50 17.80 18.46
C LEU A 615 5.38 18.82 19.19
N GLY A 616 5.93 18.46 20.36
CA GLY A 616 6.84 19.32 21.11
C GLY A 616 8.14 19.67 20.35
N LEU A 617 8.65 18.75 19.52
CA LEU A 617 9.79 19.04 18.64
C LEU A 617 9.40 20.06 17.57
N LYS A 618 8.24 19.87 16.92
CA LYS A 618 7.72 20.77 15.89
C LYS A 618 7.53 22.18 16.43
N GLU A 619 6.94 22.31 17.61
CA GLU A 619 6.80 23.59 18.30
C GLU A 619 8.15 24.26 18.63
N ALA A 620 9.13 23.49 19.12
CA ALA A 620 10.45 24.00 19.44
C ALA A 620 11.18 24.51 18.20
N VAL A 621 11.09 23.75 17.10
CA VAL A 621 11.62 24.15 15.78
C VAL A 621 10.90 25.41 15.27
N ALA A 622 9.58 25.51 15.39
CA ALA A 622 8.79 26.68 14.98
C ALA A 622 9.13 27.96 15.75
N ARG A 623 9.76 27.85 16.93
CA ARG A 623 10.29 28.99 17.72
C ARG A 623 11.74 29.36 17.38
N SER A 624 12.40 28.61 16.49
CA SER A 624 13.80 28.86 16.14
C SER A 624 13.92 29.76 14.90
N HIS A 625 14.08 31.07 15.13
CA HIS A 625 14.28 32.05 14.06
C HIS A 625 15.61 31.89 13.31
N GLU A 626 16.57 31.14 13.87
CA GLU A 626 17.85 30.89 13.21
C GLU A 626 17.75 29.77 12.15
N LEU A 627 16.80 28.85 12.29
CA LEU A 627 16.74 27.62 11.49
C LEU A 627 15.70 27.66 10.38
N LEU A 628 14.62 28.45 10.55
CA LEU A 628 13.52 28.53 9.60
C LEU A 628 13.21 29.99 9.25
N SER A 629 12.79 30.23 8.00
CA SER A 629 12.23 31.52 7.59
C SER A 629 10.90 31.82 8.32
N GLU A 630 10.49 33.10 8.39
CA GLU A 630 9.22 33.47 9.03
C GLU A 630 8.00 32.83 8.35
N GLU A 631 8.05 32.70 7.03
CA GLU A 631 7.02 32.04 6.23
C GLU A 631 6.89 30.55 6.61
N ILE A 632 8.02 29.84 6.67
CA ILE A 632 8.04 28.41 7.00
C ILE A 632 7.67 28.19 8.48
N GLN A 633 8.06 29.08 9.39
CA GLN A 633 7.60 29.05 10.78
C GLN A 633 6.08 29.18 10.88
N ALA A 634 5.46 30.07 10.11
CA ALA A 634 4.01 30.23 10.09
C ALA A 634 3.31 28.97 9.54
N ALA A 635 3.85 28.40 8.45
CA ALA A 635 3.33 27.16 7.89
C ALA A 635 3.43 25.98 8.91
N LEU A 636 4.57 25.84 9.59
CA LEU A 636 4.77 24.79 10.59
C LEU A 636 3.79 24.92 11.76
N LYS A 637 3.48 26.14 12.22
CA LYS A 637 2.49 26.37 13.29
C LYS A 637 1.09 25.87 12.87
N VAL A 638 0.67 26.16 11.64
CA VAL A 638 -0.62 25.67 11.11
C VAL A 638 -0.65 24.13 11.03
N ILE A 639 0.46 23.50 10.64
CA ILE A 639 0.56 22.03 10.63
C ILE A 639 0.42 21.47 12.05
N VAL A 640 1.14 22.04 13.02
CA VAL A 640 1.11 21.61 14.42
C VAL A 640 -0.30 21.72 15.00
N GLU A 641 -0.98 22.86 14.82
CA GLU A 641 -2.33 23.07 15.33
C GLU A 641 -3.33 22.03 14.79
N ARG A 642 -3.24 21.70 13.50
CA ARG A 642 -4.10 20.68 12.87
C ARG A 642 -3.79 19.29 13.38
N GLU A 643 -2.50 18.94 13.45
CA GLU A 643 -2.05 17.63 13.90
C GLU A 643 -2.37 17.39 15.38
N GLU A 644 -2.17 18.39 16.22
CA GLU A 644 -2.51 18.35 17.65
C GLU A 644 -3.99 18.02 17.84
N LYS A 645 -4.90 18.75 17.17
CA LYS A 645 -6.34 18.49 17.22
C LYS A 645 -6.68 17.05 16.82
N SER A 646 -6.08 16.56 15.74
CA SER A 646 -6.29 15.22 15.21
C SER A 646 -5.79 14.12 16.15
N LEU A 647 -4.57 14.26 16.68
CA LEU A 647 -3.98 13.28 17.59
C LEU A 647 -4.72 13.24 18.94
N PHE A 648 -5.21 14.38 19.44
CA PHE A 648 -6.04 14.40 20.65
C PHE A 648 -7.39 13.71 20.45
N SER A 649 -8.02 13.92 19.30
CA SER A 649 -9.28 13.22 18.97
C SER A 649 -9.08 11.70 18.91
N CYS A 650 -7.99 11.26 18.28
CA CYS A 650 -7.54 9.86 18.25
C CYS A 650 -7.34 9.29 19.66
N MET A 651 -6.60 10.01 20.52
CA MET A 651 -6.33 9.59 21.89
C MET A 651 -7.60 9.48 22.74
N GLN A 652 -8.52 10.42 22.64
CA GLN A 652 -9.80 10.38 23.36
C GLN A 652 -10.67 9.19 22.94
N GLU A 653 -10.66 8.80 21.67
CA GLU A 653 -11.40 7.62 21.21
C GLU A 653 -10.85 6.32 21.81
N ILE A 654 -9.52 6.22 21.92
CA ILE A 654 -8.83 5.05 22.50
C ILE A 654 -9.04 4.98 24.01
N GLU A 655 -8.92 6.10 24.72
CA GLU A 655 -9.15 6.19 26.18
C GLU A 655 -10.50 5.59 26.57
N ASN A 656 -11.51 5.79 25.72
CA ASN A 656 -12.87 5.29 25.95
C ASN A 656 -13.08 3.83 25.51
N THR A 657 -12.17 3.22 24.76
CA THR A 657 -12.39 1.92 24.08
C THR A 657 -11.35 0.84 24.38
N ASP A 658 -10.10 1.18 24.69
CA ASP A 658 -8.99 0.23 24.91
C ASP A 658 -7.92 0.77 25.88
N ASP A 659 -8.08 0.44 27.17
CA ASP A 659 -7.14 0.80 28.26
C ASP A 659 -5.72 0.24 28.04
N GLY A 660 -5.59 -0.92 27.36
CA GLY A 660 -4.30 -1.51 27.04
C GLY A 660 -3.56 -0.67 25.99
N CYS A 661 -4.25 -0.34 24.91
CA CYS A 661 -3.73 0.53 23.86
C CYS A 661 -3.39 1.93 24.40
N TYR A 662 -4.25 2.52 25.24
CA TYR A 662 -4.01 3.83 25.84
C TYR A 662 -2.71 3.84 26.66
N LYS A 663 -2.44 2.81 27.47
CA LYS A 663 -1.16 2.68 28.20
C LYS A 663 0.06 2.63 27.28
N ASP A 664 -0.07 2.02 26.10
CA ASP A 664 1.02 2.01 25.13
C ASP A 664 1.24 3.39 24.47
N ILE A 665 0.19 4.22 24.36
CA ILE A 665 0.32 5.65 24.01
C ILE A 665 1.13 6.38 25.08
N GLU A 666 0.80 6.19 26.36
CA GLU A 666 1.53 6.83 27.47
C GLU A 666 3.03 6.49 27.42
N LYS A 667 3.35 5.22 27.17
CA LYS A 667 4.73 4.74 27.02
C LYS A 667 5.43 5.36 25.82
N GLY A 668 4.79 5.37 24.65
CA GLY A 668 5.35 5.98 23.44
C GLY A 668 5.62 7.47 23.60
N TYR A 669 4.68 8.17 24.25
CA TYR A 669 4.83 9.58 24.56
C TYR A 669 5.99 9.83 25.52
N CYS A 670 6.09 9.08 26.61
CA CYS A 670 7.20 9.22 27.55
C CYS A 670 8.55 8.91 26.91
N LEU A 671 8.64 7.85 26.10
CA LEU A 671 9.86 7.50 25.38
C LEU A 671 10.33 8.65 24.48
N GLY A 672 9.47 9.12 23.58
CA GLY A 672 9.79 10.22 22.66
C GLY A 672 10.11 11.50 23.42
N ARG A 673 9.33 11.81 24.45
CA ARG A 673 9.50 13.05 25.22
C ARG A 673 10.81 13.05 26.00
N SER A 674 11.17 11.96 26.67
CA SER A 674 12.44 11.86 27.41
C SER A 674 13.65 11.98 26.48
N ALA A 675 13.59 11.38 25.28
CA ALA A 675 14.65 11.52 24.28
C ALA A 675 14.82 12.99 23.83
N LEU A 676 13.71 13.67 23.52
CA LEU A 676 13.72 15.07 23.11
C LEU A 676 14.18 16.01 24.24
N GLU A 677 13.78 15.75 25.49
CA GLU A 677 14.23 16.51 26.66
C GLU A 677 15.73 16.34 26.93
N LYS A 678 16.29 15.15 26.71
CA LYS A 678 17.74 14.92 26.81
C LYS A 678 18.50 15.68 25.73
N LEU A 679 17.92 15.80 24.54
CA LEU A 679 18.52 16.49 23.40
C LEU A 679 18.43 18.03 23.53
N LEU A 680 17.26 18.57 23.86
CA LEU A 680 16.97 20.02 23.82
C LEU A 680 16.94 20.69 25.20
N GLY A 681 16.76 19.93 26.28
CA GLY A 681 16.44 20.48 27.59
C GLY A 681 15.03 21.09 27.66
N LYS A 682 14.70 21.65 28.82
CA LYS A 682 13.44 22.37 29.07
C LYS A 682 13.70 23.85 29.23
N THR A 683 12.72 24.66 28.85
CA THR A 683 12.71 26.07 29.26
C THR A 683 12.60 26.11 30.77
N ALA A 684 13.48 26.84 31.46
CA ALA A 684 13.35 27.03 32.90
C ALA A 684 12.03 27.74 33.15
N GLY A 685 11.07 27.07 33.79
CA GLY A 685 9.89 27.76 34.29
C GLY A 685 10.35 28.79 35.31
N ASP A 686 9.77 29.99 35.29
CA ASP A 686 9.95 31.00 36.33
C ASP A 686 9.48 30.44 37.68
N THR A 687 10.33 29.67 38.36
CA THR A 687 10.22 29.41 39.78
C THR A 687 10.79 30.62 40.52
N ASN A 688 10.13 31.77 40.40
CA ASN A 688 10.47 32.95 41.19
C ASN A 688 9.29 33.92 41.39
N THR A 689 8.13 33.39 41.79
CA THR A 689 7.05 34.20 42.39
C THR A 689 6.33 33.44 43.52
N LEU A 690 7.08 32.86 44.45
CA LEU A 690 6.55 32.37 45.74
C LEU A 690 7.51 32.65 46.91
N GLY A 691 8.24 33.76 46.81
CA GLY A 691 9.25 34.15 47.79
C GLY A 691 9.24 35.65 48.12
N MET A 692 8.07 36.28 48.24
CA MET A 692 7.93 37.59 48.90
C MET A 692 6.46 37.85 49.26
N CYS A 693 6.04 37.37 50.42
CA CYS A 693 5.02 38.00 51.28
C CYS A 693 5.09 37.33 52.66
N ALA A 694 6.12 37.67 53.41
CA ALA A 694 6.08 37.65 54.86
C ALA A 694 6.05 39.10 55.34
N ALA A 695 4.86 39.58 55.69
CA ALA A 695 4.57 40.64 56.64
C ALA A 695 3.06 40.67 56.91
#